data_AF-A0A395IAC4-F1
#
_entry.id   AF-A0A395IAC4-F1
#
_cell.length_a   1.000
_cell.length_b   1.000
_cell.length_c   1.000
_cell.angle_alpha   90.00
_cell.angle_beta   90.00
_cell.angle_gamma   90.00
#
_symmetry.space_group_name_H-M   'P 1'
#
loop_
_entity.id
_entity.type
_entity.pdbx_description
1 polymer ?
#
loop_
_entity_poly.entity_id
_entity_poly.type
_entity_poly.pdbx_seq_one_letter_code
_entity_poly.pdbx_strand_id
1 'polypeptide(L)'
;MNGFTLPRRGVAPLLSVPRRCRTQSNALTRPHNRRHSTNSNAVLTERSAASNAPTTTLSESEPSPSLQSSSSRWSALRSAKPFSEFLTDTFNRQHDYLRISVTERCNLRCLYCMPEEGIELSPPNRLLTSPEIVYLSSLFVAQGVTKIRLTGGEPTVRKDIVPLMQSIGELRRNGLRELCLTTNGISLHRKLDAMAEAGLTGVNLSLDTLDPFQFQIMTRRKGFDAVMKSIDRILEMNKMGAGIKLKINCVVMRGLNDREIIPFIEMGRDNPIEVRFIEYMPFDGNKWSQGKMVSYQEMLAIIWEKYPALEKVADHKNDTSKTYQVPGFMGRIGFITSMTHNFCGTCNRLRITCDGNLKVCLFGNAEVSLRDIIRKENNGEPIDENAMKDLRLLESVTSAYQVNGEGDQLPQREQELLDIIGMAVKRKKAKHAGMGKLENMKNRPMILIDNGLMGKSIHPRPFSIPRTRTTSIAWNKIPVHLLSSGTGFATQVRHYSSERNSNPSAVDSPCTHPDQPNEDFSKISLPTASDPDLPHLNSSQHVHMTKIAEKAVTKRQATATCLVQFSNPQPWEILREGRGTKKGDVFSVARIAGIMAAKKTPDLVPLCHPGIGITGVEVDVRLVSPDALSRADGSMGHGAMHVLATVSCLGRTGVEMEAMTATMG
;
A
#
# COMPACT_ATOMS: atom_id res chain seq x y z
N MET A 1 46.86 48.54 -37.18
CA MET A 1 45.78 49.20 -36.41
C MET A 1 44.72 48.15 -36.13
N ASN A 2 44.31 47.76 -34.94
CA ASN A 2 44.67 47.93 -33.52
C ASN A 2 43.74 46.91 -32.84
N GLY A 3 44.07 46.04 -31.89
CA GLY A 3 45.27 45.57 -31.23
C GLY A 3 44.84 44.25 -30.53
N PHE A 4 45.66 43.20 -30.62
CA PHE A 4 46.43 42.66 -29.47
C PHE A 4 45.54 41.93 -28.42
N THR A 5 45.69 40.65 -28.09
CA THR A 5 46.85 39.73 -28.15
C THR A 5 46.40 38.25 -28.10
N LEU A 6 47.07 37.43 -28.93
CA LEU A 6 47.35 35.99 -28.83
C LEU A 6 48.73 35.83 -28.08
N PRO A 7 49.40 34.66 -27.97
CA PRO A 7 49.00 33.27 -27.68
C PRO A 7 50.04 32.40 -26.88
N ARG A 8 49.72 31.10 -26.72
CA ARG A 8 50.57 29.89 -26.83
C ARG A 8 51.75 29.65 -25.85
N ARG A 9 51.76 28.45 -25.27
CA ARG A 9 52.80 27.43 -25.51
C ARG A 9 52.29 26.02 -25.19
N GLY A 10 52.69 25.04 -26.00
CA GLY A 10 52.47 23.62 -25.77
C GLY A 10 53.80 22.84 -25.72
N VAL A 11 53.64 21.51 -25.72
CA VAL A 11 54.59 20.44 -26.12
C VAL A 11 55.45 19.80 -25.00
N ALA A 12 54.93 18.68 -24.47
CA ALA A 12 55.52 17.33 -24.39
C ALA A 12 56.66 17.00 -23.36
N PRO A 13 57.18 15.74 -23.29
CA PRO A 13 56.77 14.72 -22.31
C PRO A 13 57.97 14.07 -21.56
N LEU A 14 57.72 13.27 -20.50
CA LEU A 14 58.74 12.32 -20.00
C LEU A 14 58.14 10.94 -19.69
N LEU A 15 58.78 9.95 -20.32
CA LEU A 15 58.58 8.50 -20.32
C LEU A 15 59.46 7.82 -19.24
N SER A 16 59.20 6.50 -19.09
CA SER A 16 59.98 5.41 -18.46
C SER A 16 59.56 5.02 -17.02
N VAL A 17 58.85 3.92 -16.68
CA VAL A 17 58.84 2.47 -17.09
C VAL A 17 60.11 1.73 -16.58
N PRO A 18 60.15 0.41 -16.19
CA PRO A 18 59.15 -0.62 -15.79
C PRO A 18 59.54 -1.50 -14.54
N ARG A 19 58.80 -2.63 -14.37
CA ARG A 19 59.21 -4.02 -13.94
C ARG A 19 58.98 -4.38 -12.46
N ARG A 20 58.54 -5.60 -12.07
CA ARG A 20 58.24 -6.88 -12.75
C ARG A 20 57.56 -7.85 -11.75
N CYS A 21 56.75 -8.78 -12.25
CA CYS A 21 56.40 -10.04 -11.56
C CYS A 21 57.53 -11.08 -11.62
N ARG A 22 57.71 -11.92 -10.57
CA ARG A 22 57.55 -13.39 -10.64
C ARG A 22 57.84 -14.13 -9.29
N THR A 23 56.93 -15.05 -9.02
CA THR A 23 56.92 -16.31 -8.24
C THR A 23 58.23 -17.11 -8.00
N GLN A 24 58.35 -17.79 -6.83
CA GLN A 24 58.30 -19.27 -6.60
C GLN A 24 58.85 -19.66 -5.19
N SER A 25 58.09 -20.41 -4.37
CA SER A 25 58.20 -21.86 -4.02
C SER A 25 59.02 -22.13 -2.75
N ASN A 26 58.48 -22.67 -1.65
CA ASN A 26 58.39 -24.10 -1.24
C ASN A 26 58.05 -24.10 0.28
N ALA A 27 57.54 -25.11 1.00
CA ALA A 27 56.82 -26.37 0.78
C ALA A 27 56.49 -26.92 2.20
N LEU A 28 55.37 -27.66 2.37
CA LEU A 28 55.11 -28.78 3.33
C LEU A 28 55.10 -28.42 4.85
N THR A 29 54.25 -28.91 5.78
CA THR A 29 53.54 -30.19 6.04
C THR A 29 52.35 -30.00 7.04
N ARG A 30 51.34 -30.89 6.97
CA ARG A 30 50.23 -31.23 7.92
C ARG A 30 50.74 -31.94 9.23
N PRO A 31 49.93 -32.44 10.22
CA PRO A 31 48.51 -32.26 10.65
C PRO A 31 48.23 -32.24 12.21
N HIS A 32 46.94 -32.17 12.62
CA HIS A 32 46.28 -32.67 13.89
C HIS A 32 46.65 -32.00 15.25
N ASN A 33 45.83 -31.93 16.33
CA ASN A 33 44.55 -32.52 16.71
C ASN A 33 43.89 -31.75 17.89
N ARG A 34 42.58 -32.01 18.09
CA ARG A 34 41.66 -31.70 19.21
C ARG A 34 42.24 -31.46 20.63
N ARG A 35 41.57 -30.62 21.44
CA ARG A 35 40.73 -31.03 22.60
C ARG A 35 39.97 -29.86 23.25
N HIS A 36 38.69 -30.13 23.58
CA HIS A 36 37.85 -29.34 24.48
C HIS A 36 38.35 -29.40 25.92
N SER A 37 38.10 -28.37 26.72
CA SER A 37 37.67 -28.56 28.11
C SER A 37 36.82 -27.40 28.59
N THR A 38 35.62 -27.77 29.02
CA THR A 38 34.71 -27.06 29.92
C THR A 38 35.36 -26.80 31.28
N ASN A 39 34.93 -25.76 32.00
CA ASN A 39 35.03 -25.80 33.46
C ASN A 39 33.81 -25.17 34.13
N SER A 40 33.39 -25.89 35.17
CA SER A 40 32.17 -25.78 35.95
C SER A 40 32.46 -25.07 37.28
N ASN A 41 31.43 -24.44 37.86
CA ASN A 41 31.45 -23.88 39.20
C ASN A 41 31.33 -24.97 40.30
N ALA A 42 32.07 -24.78 41.40
CA ALA A 42 31.72 -25.18 42.77
C ALA A 42 32.60 -24.35 43.73
N VAL A 43 32.05 -23.37 44.45
CA VAL A 43 31.62 -23.43 45.86
C VAL A 43 32.67 -24.02 46.79
N LEU A 44 33.24 -23.18 47.66
CA LEU A 44 33.60 -23.54 49.04
C LEU A 44 33.57 -22.29 49.93
N THR A 45 33.03 -22.51 51.12
CA THR A 45 32.66 -21.62 52.22
C THR A 45 33.78 -21.52 53.27
N GLU A 46 33.74 -20.40 54.03
CA GLU A 46 34.23 -20.23 55.42
C GLU A 46 35.76 -20.32 55.67
N ARG A 47 36.39 -19.67 56.64
CA ARG A 47 36.12 -18.60 57.64
C ARG A 47 37.49 -18.30 58.27
N SER A 48 37.61 -17.14 58.93
CA SER A 48 38.61 -16.83 59.98
C SER A 48 40.06 -16.63 59.49
N ALA A 49 40.89 -15.77 60.06
CA ALA A 49 40.78 -14.69 61.04
C ALA A 49 42.15 -13.99 61.05
N ALA A 50 42.18 -12.71 61.45
CA ALA A 50 43.31 -12.03 62.11
C ALA A 50 44.64 -11.92 61.30
N SER A 51 45.47 -10.89 61.39
CA SER A 51 45.52 -9.64 62.13
C SER A 51 46.86 -8.98 61.74
N ASN A 52 46.86 -7.65 61.78
CA ASN A 52 48.00 -6.78 62.05
C ASN A 52 49.05 -6.49 60.96
N ALA A 53 49.02 -5.22 60.55
CA ALA A 53 50.11 -4.42 59.98
C ALA A 53 51.34 -4.34 60.93
N PRO A 54 52.50 -3.80 60.47
CA PRO A 54 52.74 -2.34 60.50
C PRO A 54 53.37 -1.78 59.20
N THR A 55 53.09 -0.54 58.79
CA THR A 55 53.89 0.71 58.98
C THR A 55 55.37 0.52 58.54
N THR A 56 56.03 1.30 57.68
CA THR A 56 56.01 2.73 57.31
C THR A 56 57.01 2.90 56.14
N THR A 57 56.83 3.90 55.27
CA THR A 57 57.83 4.91 54.80
C THR A 57 57.61 5.34 53.35
N LEU A 58 57.47 6.66 53.20
CA LEU A 58 57.36 7.44 51.97
C LEU A 58 58.69 7.49 51.21
N SER A 59 58.64 7.42 49.87
CA SER A 59 59.53 8.18 48.98
C SER A 59 58.93 8.29 47.58
N GLU A 60 58.77 9.53 47.11
CA GLU A 60 58.32 9.90 45.77
C GLU A 60 59.34 9.52 44.67
N SER A 61 58.85 9.10 43.49
CA SER A 61 59.39 9.49 42.17
C SER A 61 58.57 8.93 41.00
N GLU A 62 57.85 9.85 40.34
CA GLU A 62 57.49 9.94 38.90
C GLU A 62 56.68 8.83 38.18
N PRO A 63 55.84 9.20 37.17
CA PRO A 63 54.63 8.47 36.82
C PRO A 63 54.85 7.44 35.70
N SER A 64 54.37 6.22 35.95
CA SER A 64 54.13 5.20 34.93
C SER A 64 52.84 5.50 34.13
N PRO A 65 52.80 5.22 32.82
CA PRO A 65 51.75 5.69 31.93
C PRO A 65 50.40 5.05 32.24
N SER A 66 49.39 5.92 32.33
CA SER A 66 48.02 5.61 32.70
C SER A 66 47.37 4.55 31.82
N LEU A 67 46.89 3.49 32.47
CA LEU A 67 45.74 2.69 32.04
C LEU A 67 44.50 3.59 31.96
N GLN A 68 44.30 4.27 30.84
CA GLN A 68 43.04 4.94 30.52
C GLN A 68 42.58 4.52 29.13
N SER A 69 41.75 3.47 29.07
CA SER A 69 40.86 3.27 27.92
C SER A 69 39.50 2.69 28.27
N SER A 70 39.13 2.60 29.56
CA SER A 70 37.84 2.07 30.00
C SER A 70 36.79 3.13 30.38
N SER A 71 37.07 4.43 30.32
CA SER A 71 36.11 5.42 30.85
C SER A 71 35.07 5.95 29.86
N SER A 72 35.33 5.97 28.55
CA SER A 72 34.39 6.57 27.56
C SER A 72 33.14 5.71 27.31
N ARG A 73 33.31 4.40 27.12
CA ARG A 73 32.17 3.49 26.83
C ARG A 73 31.30 3.25 28.07
N TRP A 74 31.93 3.15 29.24
CA TRP A 74 31.25 2.93 30.51
C TRP A 74 30.65 4.22 31.11
N SER A 75 31.16 5.41 30.77
CA SER A 75 30.45 6.66 31.08
C SER A 75 29.26 6.86 30.14
N ALA A 76 29.40 6.56 28.85
CA ALA A 76 28.31 6.61 27.87
C ALA A 76 27.15 5.63 28.20
N LEU A 77 27.46 4.46 28.75
CA LEU A 77 26.48 3.50 29.26
C LEU A 77 25.82 3.94 30.57
N ARG A 78 26.53 4.67 31.43
CA ARG A 78 25.98 5.26 32.67
C ARG A 78 25.16 6.52 32.43
N SER A 79 25.46 7.27 31.37
CA SER A 79 24.70 8.46 30.94
C SER A 79 23.53 8.15 30.02
N ALA A 80 23.42 6.91 29.53
CA ALA A 80 22.28 6.49 28.72
C ALA A 80 21.06 6.32 29.63
N LYS A 81 20.07 7.22 29.48
CA LYS A 81 18.78 7.10 30.18
C LYS A 81 18.23 5.68 29.96
N PRO A 82 17.82 4.95 31.02
CA PRO A 82 17.22 3.65 30.87
C PRO A 82 15.92 3.77 30.06
N PHE A 83 15.70 2.83 29.13
CA PHE A 83 14.48 2.79 28.34
C PHE A 83 13.27 2.58 29.27
N SER A 84 12.17 3.30 29.04
CA SER A 84 11.03 3.32 29.95
C SER A 84 10.42 1.93 30.17
N GLU A 85 10.10 1.61 31.43
CA GLU A 85 9.38 0.38 31.77
C GLU A 85 7.97 0.36 31.15
N PHE A 86 7.33 1.53 30.98
CA PHE A 86 6.01 1.64 30.36
C PHE A 86 5.97 1.17 28.90
N LEU A 87 7.10 1.26 28.19
CA LEU A 87 7.23 0.81 26.80
C LEU A 87 7.92 -0.56 26.67
N THR A 88 8.14 -1.25 27.79
CA THR A 88 8.72 -2.59 27.83
C THR A 88 7.65 -3.61 28.17
N ASP A 89 7.53 -4.66 27.36
CA ASP A 89 6.52 -5.71 27.62
C ASP A 89 7.03 -6.85 28.49
N THR A 90 6.16 -7.82 28.76
CA THR A 90 6.43 -9.02 29.56
C THR A 90 7.45 -9.98 28.95
N PHE A 91 7.86 -9.75 27.69
CA PHE A 91 8.89 -10.49 26.98
C PHE A 91 10.19 -9.69 26.87
N ASN A 92 10.31 -8.59 27.61
CA ASN A 92 11.45 -7.67 27.61
C ASN A 92 11.75 -7.05 26.22
N ARG A 93 10.71 -6.90 25.39
CA ARG A 93 10.81 -6.19 24.10
C ARG A 93 10.62 -4.69 24.36
N GLN A 94 11.61 -3.90 23.96
CA GLN A 94 11.56 -2.43 24.03
C GLN A 94 10.86 -1.87 22.79
N HIS A 95 9.83 -1.06 23.00
CA HIS A 95 8.98 -0.53 21.92
C HIS A 95 9.39 0.89 21.52
N ASP A 96 10.43 1.01 20.72
CA ASP A 96 10.99 2.29 20.26
C ASP A 96 10.40 2.80 18.92
N TYR A 97 9.41 2.10 18.36
CA TYR A 97 8.83 2.40 17.05
C TYR A 97 7.31 2.62 17.13
N LEU A 98 6.89 3.88 17.00
CA LEU A 98 5.50 4.30 16.98
C LEU A 98 4.97 4.53 15.55
N ARG A 99 3.76 4.07 15.27
CA ARG A 99 3.06 4.31 14.00
C ARG A 99 1.75 5.05 14.25
N ILE A 100 1.58 6.21 13.63
CA ILE A 100 0.42 7.08 13.87
C ILE A 100 -0.40 7.18 12.59
N SER A 101 -1.66 6.75 12.64
CA SER A 101 -2.63 6.94 11.57
C SER A 101 -3.21 8.35 11.68
N VAL A 102 -2.92 9.23 10.72
CA VAL A 102 -3.28 10.65 10.80
C VAL A 102 -4.61 10.99 10.10
N THR A 103 -5.17 10.06 9.31
CA THR A 103 -6.43 10.30 8.60
C THR A 103 -7.06 8.99 8.15
N GLU A 104 -8.38 8.98 7.99
CA GLU A 104 -9.15 7.88 7.37
C GLU A 104 -9.27 8.03 5.86
N ARG A 105 -9.07 9.24 5.34
CA ARG A 105 -9.26 9.55 3.93
C ARG A 105 -8.14 8.95 3.09
N CYS A 106 -8.51 8.35 1.96
CA CYS A 106 -7.58 7.88 0.94
C CYS A 106 -8.05 8.34 -0.44
N ASN A 107 -7.11 8.71 -1.31
CA ASN A 107 -7.37 9.03 -2.71
C ASN A 107 -7.34 7.80 -3.64
N LEU A 108 -7.07 6.61 -3.10
CA LEU A 108 -7.14 5.30 -3.80
C LEU A 108 -8.24 4.40 -3.21
N ARG A 109 -8.63 3.35 -3.95
CA ARG A 109 -9.60 2.32 -3.55
C ARG A 109 -9.07 0.92 -3.85
N CYS A 110 -7.90 0.61 -3.28
CA CYS A 110 -7.15 -0.61 -3.61
C CYS A 110 -7.94 -1.88 -3.27
N LEU A 111 -7.93 -2.85 -4.18
CA LEU A 111 -8.71 -4.10 -4.10
C LEU A 111 -8.55 -4.87 -2.78
N TYR A 112 -7.34 -4.85 -2.20
CA TYR A 112 -7.01 -5.57 -0.96
C TYR A 112 -7.18 -4.73 0.32
N CYS A 113 -7.51 -3.45 0.21
CA CYS A 113 -7.47 -2.49 1.32
C CYS A 113 -8.83 -1.82 1.58
N MET A 114 -9.48 -1.29 0.54
CA MET A 114 -10.71 -0.52 0.68
C MET A 114 -11.78 -1.03 -0.30
N PRO A 115 -13.05 -1.18 0.12
CA PRO A 115 -14.15 -1.51 -0.78
C PRO A 115 -14.28 -0.46 -1.90
N GLU A 116 -14.92 -0.87 -3.00
CA GLU A 116 -15.09 -0.02 -4.19
C GLU A 116 -15.83 1.27 -3.86
N GLU A 117 -16.87 1.13 -3.05
CA GLU A 117 -17.80 2.19 -2.67
C GLU A 117 -17.14 3.17 -1.69
N GLY A 118 -15.94 2.85 -1.21
CA GLY A 118 -15.29 3.53 -0.11
C GLY A 118 -15.94 3.17 1.22
N ILE A 119 -15.60 3.97 2.21
CA ILE A 119 -15.97 3.76 3.60
C ILE A 119 -16.68 5.00 4.11
N GLU A 120 -17.58 4.83 5.08
CA GLU A 120 -18.16 5.95 5.80
C GLU A 120 -17.08 6.60 6.67
N LEU A 121 -16.87 7.91 6.50
CA LEU A 121 -15.83 8.63 7.22
C LEU A 121 -16.34 9.08 8.58
N SER A 122 -15.52 8.92 9.61
CA SER A 122 -15.85 9.42 10.93
C SER A 122 -15.96 10.96 10.92
N PRO A 123 -16.86 11.53 11.74
CA PRO A 123 -16.92 12.98 11.91
C PRO A 123 -15.58 13.52 12.47
N PRO A 124 -15.18 14.76 12.13
CA PRO A 124 -13.89 15.33 12.54
C PRO A 124 -13.66 15.30 14.05
N ASN A 125 -14.73 15.50 14.84
CA ASN A 125 -14.65 15.46 16.30
C ASN A 125 -14.24 14.08 16.85
N ARG A 126 -14.35 12.98 16.10
CA ARG A 126 -13.88 11.66 16.54
C ARG A 126 -12.42 11.40 16.15
N LEU A 127 -11.80 12.28 15.37
CA LEU A 127 -10.41 12.10 14.93
C LEU A 127 -9.47 12.89 15.84
N LEU A 128 -8.22 12.42 15.93
CA LEU A 128 -7.16 13.15 16.61
C LEU A 128 -6.83 14.46 15.88
N THR A 129 -6.78 15.55 16.63
CA THR A 129 -6.32 16.86 16.13
C THR A 129 -4.79 16.86 15.96
N SER A 130 -4.26 17.87 15.26
CA SER A 130 -2.79 18.03 15.13
C SER A 130 -2.11 18.24 16.49
N PRO A 131 -2.61 19.14 17.37
CA PRO A 131 -2.09 19.26 18.73
C PRO A 131 -2.07 17.92 19.48
N GLU A 132 -3.17 17.16 19.46
CA GLU A 132 -3.25 15.87 20.17
C GLU A 132 -2.21 14.87 19.66
N ILE A 133 -1.94 14.84 18.34
CA ILE A 133 -0.90 13.98 17.75
C ILE A 133 0.49 14.43 18.21
N VAL A 134 0.76 15.73 18.26
CA VAL A 134 2.06 16.27 18.71
C VAL A 134 2.29 15.95 20.18
N TYR A 135 1.28 16.15 21.04
CA TYR A 135 1.35 15.80 22.45
C TYR A 135 1.65 14.32 22.66
N LEU A 136 0.89 13.43 22.01
CA LEU A 136 1.13 11.99 22.06
C LEU A 136 2.54 11.64 21.55
N SER A 137 2.98 12.24 20.44
CA SER A 137 4.32 12.02 19.89
C SER A 137 5.40 12.42 20.89
N SER A 138 5.26 13.57 21.53
CA SER A 138 6.19 14.06 22.56
C SER A 138 6.25 13.11 23.75
N LEU A 139 5.10 12.67 24.26
CA LEU A 139 5.02 11.70 25.36
C LEU A 139 5.75 10.40 25.03
N PHE A 140 5.49 9.81 23.87
CA PHE A 140 6.15 8.55 23.47
C PHE A 140 7.65 8.72 23.25
N VAL A 141 8.09 9.85 22.66
CA VAL A 141 9.52 10.15 22.48
C VAL A 141 10.22 10.31 23.83
N ALA A 142 9.59 10.99 24.79
CA ALA A 142 10.11 11.13 26.15
C ALA A 142 10.32 9.78 26.86
N GLN A 143 9.51 8.77 26.51
CA GLN A 143 9.61 7.41 27.05
C GLN A 143 10.59 6.50 26.27
N GLY A 144 11.24 6.99 25.21
CA GLY A 144 12.28 6.25 24.48
C GLY A 144 11.91 5.85 23.05
N VAL A 145 10.77 6.30 22.50
CA VAL A 145 10.49 6.13 21.07
C VAL A 145 11.48 6.94 20.24
N THR A 146 12.24 6.26 19.39
CA THR A 146 13.23 6.88 18.51
C THR A 146 12.76 6.96 17.06
N LYS A 147 11.67 6.26 16.72
CA LYS A 147 11.14 6.20 15.36
C LYS A 147 9.63 6.42 15.34
N ILE A 148 9.20 7.44 14.59
CA ILE A 148 7.78 7.72 14.32
C ILE A 148 7.51 7.52 12.83
N ARG A 149 6.44 6.77 12.52
CA ARG A 149 5.94 6.62 11.14
C ARG A 149 4.51 7.12 11.01
N LEU A 150 4.33 8.12 10.16
CA LEU A 150 3.01 8.61 9.78
C LEU A 150 2.42 7.72 8.69
N THR A 151 1.13 7.41 8.83
CA THR A 151 0.31 6.57 7.94
C THR A 151 -1.13 7.10 7.97
N GLY A 152 -2.08 6.46 7.30
CA GLY A 152 -3.50 6.78 7.42
C GLY A 152 -4.34 5.76 6.66
N GLY A 153 -5.40 6.26 6.03
CA GLY A 153 -5.63 6.00 4.61
C GLY A 153 -4.43 6.51 3.81
N GLU A 154 -4.48 7.75 3.31
CA GLU A 154 -3.35 8.40 2.66
C GLU A 154 -2.94 9.69 3.41
N PRO A 155 -1.77 9.71 4.10
CA PRO A 155 -1.38 10.87 4.89
C PRO A 155 -1.18 12.14 4.05
N THR A 156 -0.77 12.03 2.78
CA THR A 156 -0.57 13.21 1.92
C THR A 156 -1.88 13.92 1.55
N VAL A 157 -3.04 13.30 1.77
CA VAL A 157 -4.37 13.92 1.60
C VAL A 157 -4.73 14.84 2.77
N ARG A 158 -4.11 14.68 3.95
CA ARG A 158 -4.32 15.57 5.09
C ARG A 158 -3.78 16.96 4.77
N LYS A 159 -4.61 18.00 4.99
CA LYS A 159 -4.33 19.39 4.59
C LYS A 159 -3.10 19.95 5.31
N ASP A 160 -3.02 19.71 6.61
CA ASP A 160 -1.98 20.21 7.52
C ASP A 160 -0.86 19.20 7.79
N ILE A 161 -0.63 18.24 6.88
CA ILE A 161 0.39 17.19 7.07
C ILE A 161 1.81 17.77 7.20
N VAL A 162 2.14 18.82 6.45
CA VAL A 162 3.47 19.45 6.49
C VAL A 162 3.69 20.19 7.82
N PRO A 163 2.78 21.09 8.26
CA PRO A 163 2.85 21.67 9.60
C PRO A 163 2.95 20.62 10.72
N LEU A 164 2.13 19.56 10.67
CA LEU A 164 2.20 18.48 11.64
C LEU A 164 3.57 17.79 11.66
N MET A 165 4.16 17.54 10.49
CA MET A 165 5.49 16.96 10.39
C MET A 165 6.57 17.89 10.94
N GLN A 166 6.45 19.22 10.75
CA GLN A 166 7.38 20.20 11.32
C GLN A 166 7.35 20.13 12.85
N SER A 167 6.17 20.16 13.48
CA SER A 167 6.04 20.05 14.94
C SER A 167 6.57 18.73 15.49
N ILE A 168 6.34 17.60 14.80
CA ILE A 168 6.93 16.31 15.19
C ILE A 168 8.45 16.30 14.96
N GLY A 169 8.92 16.96 13.91
CA GLY A 169 10.35 17.09 13.59
C GLY A 169 11.15 17.81 14.67
N GLU A 170 10.54 18.77 15.37
CA GLU A 170 11.16 19.48 16.51
C GLU A 170 11.54 18.54 17.66
N LEU A 171 10.80 17.43 17.84
CA LEU A 171 11.08 16.40 18.85
C LEU A 171 12.40 15.66 18.63
N ARG A 172 13.11 15.91 17.53
CA ARG A 172 14.48 15.41 17.32
C ARG A 172 15.42 15.87 18.43
N ARG A 173 15.22 17.08 18.97
CA ARG A 173 15.97 17.61 20.12
C ARG A 173 15.76 16.76 21.39
N ASN A 174 14.64 16.04 21.46
CA ASN A 174 14.23 15.21 22.58
C ASN A 174 14.46 13.70 22.36
N GLY A 175 15.17 13.32 21.29
CA GLY A 175 15.60 11.93 21.05
C GLY A 175 14.95 11.22 19.85
N LEU A 176 14.02 11.88 19.13
CA LEU A 176 13.49 11.33 17.88
C LEU A 176 14.61 11.26 16.82
N ARG A 177 14.86 10.06 16.27
CA ARG A 177 15.91 9.83 15.26
C ARG A 177 15.36 9.70 13.85
N GLU A 178 14.24 8.99 13.70
CA GLU A 178 13.64 8.71 12.40
C GLU A 178 12.18 9.17 12.36
N LEU A 179 11.90 10.17 11.51
CA LEU A 179 10.54 10.51 11.09
C LEU A 179 10.30 9.93 9.70
N CYS A 180 9.35 9.02 9.57
CA CYS A 180 9.07 8.28 8.34
C CYS A 180 7.63 8.47 7.86
N LEU A 181 7.39 8.31 6.56
CA LEU A 181 6.07 8.36 5.95
C LEU A 181 5.72 7.03 5.26
N THR A 182 4.46 6.61 5.31
CA THR A 182 3.92 5.55 4.44
C THR A 182 2.85 6.14 3.53
N THR A 183 3.03 6.06 2.22
CA THR A 183 2.16 6.75 1.25
C THR A 183 2.04 5.94 -0.03
N ASN A 184 0.96 6.13 -0.78
CA ASN A 184 0.84 5.64 -2.15
C ASN A 184 1.63 6.47 -3.17
N GLY A 185 2.16 7.62 -2.78
CA GLY A 185 3.08 8.42 -3.60
C GLY A 185 2.42 9.36 -4.61
N ILE A 186 1.09 9.37 -4.81
CA ILE A 186 0.45 10.20 -5.85
C ILE A 186 0.69 11.69 -5.64
N SER A 187 0.54 12.16 -4.39
CA SER A 187 0.67 13.59 -4.06
C SER A 187 2.04 13.93 -3.44
N LEU A 188 2.96 12.96 -3.39
CA LEU A 188 4.18 13.08 -2.60
C LEU A 188 5.17 14.09 -3.21
N HIS A 189 5.44 14.01 -4.53
CA HIS A 189 6.38 14.90 -5.23
C HIS A 189 6.13 16.40 -4.99
N ARG A 190 4.88 16.82 -4.75
CA ARG A 190 4.51 18.23 -4.51
C ARG A 190 4.81 18.72 -3.09
N LYS A 191 5.00 17.79 -2.15
CA LYS A 191 5.17 18.09 -0.72
C LYS A 191 6.55 17.67 -0.20
N LEU A 192 7.35 17.00 -1.02
CA LEU A 192 8.55 16.30 -0.58
C LEU A 192 9.63 17.26 -0.06
N ASP A 193 9.83 18.41 -0.71
CA ASP A 193 10.82 19.40 -0.28
C ASP A 193 10.50 19.93 1.14
N ALA A 194 9.26 20.40 1.35
CA ALA A 194 8.81 20.86 2.67
C ALA A 194 8.80 19.74 3.73
N MET A 195 8.53 18.49 3.32
CA MET A 195 8.64 17.34 4.23
C MET A 195 10.08 17.01 4.60
N ALA A 196 11.03 17.18 3.68
CA ALA A 196 12.45 16.99 3.95
C ALA A 196 12.96 18.06 4.92
N GLU A 197 12.57 19.32 4.74
CA GLU A 197 12.83 20.42 5.69
C GLU A 197 12.25 20.13 7.08
N ALA A 198 11.06 19.53 7.14
CA ALA A 198 10.44 19.07 8.38
C ALA A 198 11.17 17.86 9.04
N GLY A 199 12.23 17.35 8.44
CA GLY A 199 13.03 16.25 8.99
C GLY A 199 12.56 14.85 8.57
N LEU A 200 11.91 14.69 7.42
CA LEU A 200 11.62 13.37 6.84
C LEU A 200 12.92 12.60 6.55
N THR A 201 13.02 11.38 7.08
CA THR A 201 14.22 10.51 6.96
C THR A 201 13.98 9.28 6.09
N GLY A 202 12.72 8.92 5.85
CA GLY A 202 12.42 7.73 5.09
C GLY A 202 10.98 7.65 4.60
N VAL A 203 10.81 7.13 3.39
CA VAL A 203 9.53 6.95 2.73
C VAL A 203 9.34 5.48 2.45
N ASN A 204 8.22 4.93 2.92
CA ASN A 204 7.71 3.66 2.44
C ASN A 204 6.59 3.93 1.45
N LEU A 205 6.87 3.72 0.17
CA LEU A 205 5.95 3.94 -0.92
C LEU A 205 5.24 2.63 -1.24
N SER A 206 3.91 2.62 -1.23
CA SER A 206 3.12 1.46 -1.64
C SER A 206 2.91 1.49 -3.15
N LEU A 207 3.51 0.54 -3.87
CA LEU A 207 3.38 0.37 -5.32
C LEU A 207 3.35 -1.13 -5.61
N ASP A 208 2.21 -1.62 -6.10
CA ASP A 208 1.98 -3.05 -6.27
C ASP A 208 2.17 -3.52 -7.71
N THR A 209 2.35 -2.61 -8.67
CA THR A 209 2.60 -2.94 -10.07
C THR A 209 3.38 -1.81 -10.76
N LEU A 210 4.22 -2.16 -11.71
CA LEU A 210 4.95 -1.27 -12.62
C LEU A 210 4.20 -1.06 -13.94
N ASP A 211 3.05 -1.71 -14.14
CA ASP A 211 2.20 -1.52 -15.31
C ASP A 211 1.12 -0.44 -15.02
N PRO A 212 1.03 0.64 -15.82
CA PRO A 212 0.07 1.71 -15.59
C PRO A 212 -1.41 1.28 -15.64
N PHE A 213 -1.75 0.30 -16.48
CA PHE A 213 -3.13 -0.18 -16.60
C PHE A 213 -3.51 -1.07 -15.42
N GLN A 214 -2.62 -1.99 -15.05
CA GLN A 214 -2.74 -2.83 -13.88
C GLN A 214 -2.81 -1.97 -12.61
N PHE A 215 -2.05 -0.87 -12.54
CA PHE A 215 -2.13 0.09 -11.43
C PHE A 215 -3.55 0.63 -11.29
N GLN A 216 -4.17 1.03 -12.40
CA GLN A 216 -5.55 1.53 -12.39
C GLN A 216 -6.55 0.45 -11.98
N ILE A 217 -6.35 -0.81 -12.41
CA ILE A 217 -7.20 -1.94 -12.00
C ILE A 217 -7.07 -2.18 -10.48
N MET A 218 -5.84 -2.27 -9.98
CA MET A 218 -5.56 -2.60 -8.58
C MET A 218 -5.98 -1.50 -7.61
N THR A 219 -5.84 -0.23 -8.01
CA THR A 219 -6.11 0.93 -7.15
C THR A 219 -7.46 1.60 -7.42
N ARG A 220 -8.14 1.20 -8.51
CA ARG A 220 -9.38 1.78 -9.08
C ARG A 220 -9.29 3.28 -9.41
N ARG A 221 -8.08 3.83 -9.53
CA ARG A 221 -7.84 5.25 -9.83
C ARG A 221 -6.59 5.38 -10.71
N LYS A 222 -6.53 6.45 -11.49
CA LYS A 222 -5.30 6.84 -12.20
C LYS A 222 -4.31 7.48 -11.22
N GLY A 223 -3.03 7.42 -11.53
CA GLY A 223 -2.00 8.05 -10.68
C GLY A 223 -0.58 7.51 -10.85
N PHE A 224 -0.38 6.46 -11.65
CA PHE A 224 0.92 5.81 -11.83
C PHE A 224 2.06 6.80 -12.13
N ASP A 225 1.88 7.69 -13.12
CA ASP A 225 2.91 8.68 -13.49
C ASP A 225 3.28 9.61 -12.33
N ALA A 226 2.31 9.96 -11.48
CA ALA A 226 2.55 10.80 -10.31
C ALA A 226 3.32 10.06 -9.22
N VAL A 227 3.13 8.74 -9.11
CA VAL A 227 3.91 7.88 -8.21
C VAL A 227 5.36 7.77 -8.71
N MET A 228 5.56 7.52 -10.00
CA MET A 228 6.89 7.45 -10.60
C MET A 228 7.65 8.78 -10.45
N LYS A 229 7.00 9.92 -10.71
CA LYS A 229 7.57 11.25 -10.43
C LYS A 229 8.01 11.42 -8.97
N SER A 230 7.27 10.85 -8.02
CA SER A 230 7.64 10.90 -6.60
C SER A 230 8.85 10.02 -6.29
N ILE A 231 9.01 8.87 -6.95
CA ILE A 231 10.19 8.02 -6.84
C ILE A 231 11.42 8.77 -7.39
N ASP A 232 11.30 9.29 -8.61
CA ASP A 232 12.38 10.02 -9.29
C ASP A 232 12.83 11.23 -8.47
N ARG A 233 11.88 12.01 -7.95
CA ARG A 233 12.20 13.17 -7.11
C ARG A 233 12.97 12.80 -5.84
N ILE A 234 12.62 11.68 -5.17
CA ILE A 234 13.37 11.21 -4.00
C ILE A 234 14.80 10.84 -4.40
N LEU A 235 14.97 10.15 -5.53
CA LEU A 235 16.30 9.77 -6.02
C LEU A 235 17.15 11.00 -6.38
N GLU A 236 16.56 12.00 -7.02
CA GLU A 236 17.22 13.29 -7.31
C GLU A 236 17.67 14.00 -6.03
N MET A 237 16.77 14.14 -5.05
CA MET A 237 17.11 14.76 -3.76
C MET A 237 18.23 14.01 -3.03
N ASN A 238 18.25 12.68 -3.14
CA ASN A 238 19.32 11.87 -2.57
C ASN A 238 20.67 12.08 -3.26
N LYS A 239 20.68 12.29 -4.59
CA LYS A 239 21.90 12.69 -5.32
C LYS A 239 22.41 14.06 -4.84
N MET A 240 21.51 14.94 -4.40
CA MET A 240 21.84 16.23 -3.78
C MET A 240 22.18 16.14 -2.28
N GLY A 241 22.16 14.94 -1.68
CA GLY A 241 22.55 14.72 -0.29
C GLY A 241 21.42 14.70 0.75
N ALA A 242 20.15 14.66 0.35
CA ALA A 242 19.01 14.64 1.29
C ALA A 242 18.96 13.39 2.19
N GLY A 243 19.50 12.26 1.73
CA GLY A 243 19.63 11.03 2.55
C GLY A 243 18.31 10.35 2.93
N ILE A 244 17.24 10.56 2.17
CA ILE A 244 15.92 9.97 2.40
C ILE A 244 15.93 8.48 2.01
N LYS A 245 15.69 7.59 2.98
CA LYS A 245 15.62 6.14 2.72
C LYS A 245 14.32 5.80 1.98
N LEU A 246 14.42 5.39 0.71
CA LEU A 246 13.26 4.95 -0.09
C LEU A 246 13.08 3.44 -0.02
N LYS A 247 11.87 3.02 0.35
CA LYS A 247 11.45 1.62 0.39
C LYS A 247 10.15 1.47 -0.38
N ILE A 248 10.09 0.52 -1.30
CA ILE A 248 8.87 0.23 -2.05
C ILE A 248 8.25 -1.02 -1.47
N ASN A 249 6.98 -0.94 -1.05
CA ASN A 249 6.22 -2.07 -0.54
C ASN A 249 5.26 -2.55 -1.64
N CYS A 250 5.36 -3.82 -2.01
CA CYS A 250 4.51 -4.47 -2.99
C CYS A 250 3.81 -5.69 -2.35
N VAL A 251 2.48 -5.67 -2.29
CA VAL A 251 1.68 -6.84 -1.86
C VAL A 251 1.52 -7.77 -3.05
N VAL A 252 2.08 -8.97 -2.95
CA VAL A 252 2.09 -9.93 -4.07
C VAL A 252 0.86 -10.82 -4.00
N MET A 253 0.12 -10.85 -5.11
CA MET A 253 -1.12 -11.61 -5.30
C MET A 253 -1.02 -12.45 -6.57
N ARG A 254 -1.31 -13.74 -6.45
CA ARG A 254 -1.23 -14.72 -7.53
C ARG A 254 -2.20 -14.37 -8.66
N GLY A 255 -1.71 -14.43 -9.89
CA GLY A 255 -2.50 -14.14 -11.09
C GLY A 255 -2.84 -12.66 -11.26
N LEU A 256 -2.24 -11.77 -10.46
CA LEU A 256 -2.44 -10.33 -10.54
C LEU A 256 -1.11 -9.62 -10.81
N ASN A 257 -0.15 -9.68 -9.88
CA ASN A 257 1.13 -8.98 -9.99
C ASN A 257 2.35 -9.87 -9.66
N ASP A 258 2.14 -11.17 -9.45
CA ASP A 258 3.20 -12.15 -9.19
C ASP A 258 4.24 -12.25 -10.31
N ARG A 259 3.83 -12.03 -11.56
CA ARG A 259 4.76 -11.92 -12.71
C ARG A 259 5.73 -10.73 -12.62
N GLU A 260 5.43 -9.73 -11.81
CA GLU A 260 6.20 -8.48 -11.72
C GLU A 260 7.30 -8.50 -10.65
N ILE A 261 7.44 -9.60 -9.90
CA ILE A 261 8.50 -9.77 -8.89
C ILE A 261 9.88 -9.44 -9.48
N ILE A 262 10.18 -9.99 -10.65
CA ILE A 262 11.46 -9.75 -11.33
C ILE A 262 11.60 -8.30 -11.81
N PRO A 263 10.65 -7.71 -12.57
CA PRO A 263 10.66 -6.29 -12.91
C PRO A 263 10.90 -5.34 -11.71
N PHE A 264 10.26 -5.61 -10.56
CA PHE A 264 10.48 -4.83 -9.35
C PHE A 264 11.91 -4.92 -8.83
N ILE A 265 12.57 -6.07 -8.94
CA ILE A 265 13.98 -6.24 -8.56
C ILE A 265 14.89 -5.47 -9.52
N GLU A 266 14.61 -5.51 -10.82
CA GLU A 266 15.38 -4.77 -11.85
C GLU A 266 15.38 -3.26 -11.61
N MET A 267 14.28 -2.70 -11.09
CA MET A 267 14.20 -1.28 -10.74
C MET A 267 15.27 -0.88 -9.69
N GLY A 268 15.70 -1.82 -8.85
CA GLY A 268 16.77 -1.64 -7.86
C GLY A 268 18.18 -1.92 -8.39
N ARG A 269 18.38 -2.15 -9.69
CA ARG A 269 19.71 -2.44 -10.26
C ARG A 269 20.66 -1.26 -10.07
N ASP A 270 20.30 -0.11 -10.65
CA ASP A 270 21.12 1.10 -10.65
C ASP A 270 20.67 2.14 -9.60
N ASN A 271 19.60 1.84 -8.86
CA ASN A 271 19.03 2.73 -7.86
C ASN A 271 19.09 2.10 -6.47
N PRO A 272 19.43 2.87 -5.42
CA PRO A 272 19.50 2.38 -4.04
C PRO A 272 18.11 2.22 -3.40
N ILE A 273 17.22 1.50 -4.07
CA ILE A 273 15.84 1.25 -3.64
C ILE A 273 15.76 -0.11 -2.96
N GLU A 274 15.13 -0.15 -1.79
CA GLU A 274 14.80 -1.42 -1.14
C GLU A 274 13.35 -1.81 -1.49
N VAL A 275 13.17 -2.83 -2.33
CA VAL A 275 11.84 -3.34 -2.69
C VAL A 275 11.45 -4.46 -1.73
N ARG A 276 10.27 -4.36 -1.15
CA ARG A 276 9.74 -5.23 -0.10
C ARG A 276 8.49 -5.93 -0.58
N PHE A 277 8.59 -7.23 -0.80
CA PHE A 277 7.45 -8.08 -1.12
C PHE A 277 6.73 -8.50 0.15
N ILE A 278 5.41 -8.32 0.17
CA ILE A 278 4.54 -8.58 1.32
C ILE A 278 3.58 -9.70 0.95
N GLU A 279 3.50 -10.72 1.82
CA GLU A 279 2.51 -11.78 1.68
C GLU A 279 1.09 -11.22 1.85
N TYR A 280 0.18 -11.58 0.94
CA TYR A 280 -1.23 -11.18 1.00
C TYR A 280 -1.91 -11.70 2.28
N MET A 281 -2.39 -10.77 3.12
CA MET A 281 -2.96 -11.05 4.44
C MET A 281 -4.49 -10.92 4.47
N PRO A 282 -5.18 -11.69 5.34
CA PRO A 282 -6.60 -11.51 5.58
C PRO A 282 -6.87 -10.20 6.34
N PHE A 283 -7.81 -9.41 5.82
CA PHE A 283 -8.39 -8.25 6.51
C PHE A 283 -9.91 -8.30 6.38
N ASP A 284 -10.60 -7.78 7.39
CA ASP A 284 -12.06 -7.63 7.33
C ASP A 284 -12.44 -6.81 6.08
N GLY A 285 -13.22 -7.43 5.20
CA GLY A 285 -13.72 -6.82 3.95
C GLY A 285 -12.88 -7.09 2.68
N ASN A 286 -11.70 -7.71 2.76
CA ASN A 286 -10.81 -7.84 1.57
C ASN A 286 -10.97 -9.14 0.76
N LYS A 287 -12.05 -9.92 0.96
CA LYS A 287 -12.35 -11.20 0.27
C LYS A 287 -11.10 -12.09 0.13
N TRP A 288 -10.31 -12.18 1.20
CA TRP A 288 -9.07 -12.94 1.22
C TRP A 288 -9.29 -14.40 0.83
N SER A 289 -8.32 -14.96 0.11
CA SER A 289 -8.29 -16.38 -0.19
C SER A 289 -6.85 -16.89 -0.22
N GLN A 290 -6.64 -18.07 0.36
CA GLN A 290 -5.33 -18.71 0.38
C GLN A 290 -4.79 -18.97 -1.04
N GLY A 291 -5.65 -19.29 -2.01
CA GLY A 291 -5.24 -19.52 -3.40
C GLY A 291 -4.63 -18.29 -4.09
N LYS A 292 -4.92 -17.07 -3.62
CA LYS A 292 -4.33 -15.83 -4.14
C LYS A 292 -3.01 -15.46 -3.46
N MET A 293 -2.64 -16.14 -2.38
CA MET A 293 -1.38 -15.88 -1.68
C MET A 293 -0.21 -16.50 -2.44
N VAL A 294 0.87 -15.74 -2.57
CA VAL A 294 2.18 -16.25 -2.99
C VAL A 294 3.07 -16.26 -1.75
N SER A 295 3.58 -17.44 -1.37
CA SER A 295 4.40 -17.57 -0.18
C SER A 295 5.80 -16.99 -0.39
N TYR A 296 6.49 -16.65 0.70
CA TYR A 296 7.89 -16.25 0.62
C TYR A 296 8.82 -17.27 -0.04
N GLN A 297 8.60 -18.56 0.18
CA GLN A 297 9.41 -19.60 -0.46
C GLN A 297 9.21 -19.62 -1.98
N GLU A 298 7.96 -19.46 -2.43
CA GLU A 298 7.66 -19.36 -3.86
C GLU A 298 8.26 -18.10 -4.49
N MET A 299 8.10 -16.94 -3.84
CA MET A 299 8.71 -15.69 -4.32
C MET A 299 10.24 -15.82 -4.40
N LEU A 300 10.87 -16.43 -3.40
CA LEU A 300 12.32 -16.66 -3.38
C LEU A 300 12.75 -17.62 -4.48
N ALA A 301 11.99 -18.69 -4.75
CA ALA A 301 12.29 -19.65 -5.81
C ALA A 301 12.27 -18.99 -7.19
N ILE A 302 11.26 -18.16 -7.48
CA ILE A 302 11.18 -17.38 -8.74
C ILE A 302 12.41 -16.49 -8.90
N ILE A 303 12.87 -15.87 -7.82
CA ILE A 303 14.03 -14.98 -7.86
C ILE A 303 15.33 -15.76 -8.04
N TRP A 304 15.48 -16.88 -7.35
CA TRP A 304 16.68 -17.73 -7.47
C TRP A 304 16.84 -18.33 -8.85
N GLU A 305 15.75 -18.65 -9.54
CA GLU A 305 15.81 -19.16 -10.92
C GLU A 305 16.49 -18.16 -11.87
N LYS A 306 16.20 -16.86 -11.73
CA LYS A 306 16.85 -15.80 -12.52
C LYS A 306 18.18 -15.31 -11.93
N TYR A 307 18.29 -15.30 -10.60
CA TYR A 307 19.43 -14.79 -9.84
C TYR A 307 19.97 -15.83 -8.85
N PRO A 308 20.73 -16.84 -9.31
CA PRO A 308 21.25 -17.90 -8.44
C PRO A 308 22.25 -17.40 -7.39
N ALA A 309 22.91 -16.26 -7.66
CA ALA A 309 23.88 -15.64 -6.75
C ALA A 309 23.23 -14.75 -5.67
N LEU A 310 21.91 -14.83 -5.45
CA LEU A 310 21.23 -14.04 -4.43
C LEU A 310 21.73 -14.36 -3.02
N GLU A 311 22.19 -13.34 -2.30
CA GLU A 311 22.77 -13.48 -0.96
C GLU A 311 21.85 -12.90 0.12
N LYS A 312 21.78 -13.57 1.27
CA LYS A 312 21.03 -13.05 2.42
C LYS A 312 21.87 -12.01 3.17
N VAL A 313 21.29 -10.85 3.42
CA VAL A 313 21.89 -9.81 4.27
C VAL A 313 21.65 -10.15 5.73
N ALA A 314 22.61 -9.82 6.60
CA ALA A 314 22.48 -10.03 8.04
C ALA A 314 21.28 -9.25 8.61
N ASP A 315 20.44 -9.93 9.38
CA ASP A 315 19.24 -9.35 9.99
C ASP A 315 19.63 -8.42 11.16
N HIS A 316 18.96 -7.26 11.30
CA HIS A 316 19.07 -6.42 12.50
C HIS A 316 18.08 -6.82 13.60
N LYS A 317 18.34 -6.35 14.84
CA LYS A 317 17.69 -6.76 16.09
C LYS A 317 16.14 -6.81 16.06
N ASN A 318 15.48 -5.99 15.22
CA ASN A 318 14.01 -5.90 15.12
C ASN A 318 13.51 -5.84 13.66
N ASP A 319 14.24 -6.44 12.70
CA ASP A 319 13.87 -6.33 11.30
C ASP A 319 12.56 -7.06 10.98
N THR A 320 11.67 -6.34 10.30
CA THR A 320 10.35 -6.87 9.89
C THR A 320 10.42 -7.68 8.59
N SER A 321 11.51 -7.49 7.83
CA SER A 321 11.72 -8.09 6.52
C SER A 321 13.01 -8.88 6.53
N LYS A 322 13.01 -10.06 5.90
CA LYS A 322 14.23 -10.79 5.57
C LYS A 322 14.83 -10.16 4.34
N THR A 323 16.02 -9.59 4.46
CA THR A 323 16.63 -8.82 3.37
C THR A 323 17.67 -9.66 2.62
N TYR A 324 17.65 -9.55 1.30
CA TYR A 324 18.55 -10.18 0.36
C TYR A 324 19.12 -9.12 -0.59
N GLN A 325 20.24 -9.46 -1.22
CA GLN A 325 20.90 -8.63 -2.20
C GLN A 325 21.36 -9.48 -3.37
N VAL A 326 21.16 -8.97 -4.59
CA VAL A 326 21.76 -9.54 -5.79
C VAL A 326 23.13 -8.88 -5.98
N PRO A 327 24.22 -9.63 -6.11
CA PRO A 327 25.53 -9.07 -6.37
C PRO A 327 25.52 -8.14 -7.60
N GLY A 328 26.11 -6.96 -7.45
CA GLY A 328 26.12 -5.91 -8.48
C GLY A 328 24.91 -4.97 -8.47
N PHE A 329 23.85 -5.26 -7.71
CA PHE A 329 22.71 -4.35 -7.56
C PHE A 329 22.96 -3.36 -6.42
N MET A 330 22.60 -2.09 -6.65
CA MET A 330 22.60 -1.05 -5.61
C MET A 330 21.44 -1.22 -4.62
N GLY A 331 20.31 -1.71 -5.12
CA GLY A 331 19.09 -1.95 -4.36
C GLY A 331 19.12 -3.24 -3.54
N ARG A 332 18.08 -3.42 -2.74
CA ARG A 332 17.90 -4.58 -1.84
C ARG A 332 16.50 -5.14 -1.95
N ILE A 333 16.36 -6.42 -1.63
CA ILE A 333 15.09 -7.15 -1.71
C ILE A 333 14.69 -7.58 -0.30
N GLY A 334 13.54 -7.13 0.18
CA GLY A 334 13.01 -7.52 1.48
C GLY A 334 11.77 -8.42 1.32
N PHE A 335 11.62 -9.41 2.19
CA PHE A 335 10.40 -10.21 2.28
C PHE A 335 9.74 -10.03 3.63
N ILE A 336 8.49 -9.58 3.64
CA ILE A 336 7.66 -9.48 4.84
C ILE A 336 6.78 -10.73 4.90
N THR A 337 7.22 -11.70 5.69
CA THR A 337 6.58 -13.02 5.86
C THR A 337 5.48 -12.99 6.91
N SER A 338 4.46 -12.17 6.66
CA SER A 338 3.35 -11.93 7.59
C SER A 338 2.61 -13.20 8.02
N MET A 339 2.54 -14.19 7.13
CA MET A 339 1.69 -15.37 7.31
C MET A 339 2.51 -16.64 7.51
N THR A 340 3.58 -16.84 6.73
CA THR A 340 4.37 -18.09 6.78
C THR A 340 5.39 -18.12 7.91
N HIS A 341 6.03 -17.00 8.21
CA HIS A 341 7.11 -16.92 9.20
C HIS A 341 7.04 -15.60 9.96
N ASN A 342 6.27 -15.58 11.04
CA ASN A 342 6.08 -14.37 11.84
C ASN A 342 7.39 -13.89 12.49
N PHE A 343 7.48 -12.58 12.71
CA PHE A 343 8.61 -11.90 13.34
C PHE A 343 8.20 -11.27 14.69
N CYS A 344 7.21 -11.86 15.36
CA CYS A 344 6.66 -11.28 16.59
C CYS A 344 7.67 -11.27 17.74
N GLY A 345 8.62 -12.21 17.78
CA GLY A 345 9.62 -12.32 18.85
C GLY A 345 10.48 -11.07 19.04
N THR A 346 10.67 -10.26 17.99
CA THR A 346 11.47 -9.03 18.01
C THR A 346 10.63 -7.78 17.70
N CYS A 347 9.30 -7.88 17.74
CA CYS A 347 8.42 -6.79 17.33
C CYS A 347 8.39 -5.65 18.37
N ASN A 348 9.02 -4.53 18.04
CA ASN A 348 9.09 -3.28 18.81
C ASN A 348 8.01 -2.24 18.45
N ARG A 349 6.99 -2.61 17.68
CA ARG A 349 6.03 -1.66 17.08
C ARG A 349 4.80 -1.43 17.96
N LEU A 350 4.41 -0.16 18.08
CA LEU A 350 3.13 0.31 18.63
C LEU A 350 2.37 1.12 17.57
N ARG A 351 1.05 1.15 17.67
CA ARG A 351 0.21 1.86 16.71
C ARG A 351 -0.86 2.70 17.39
N ILE A 352 -1.01 3.93 16.95
CA ILE A 352 -2.14 4.80 17.26
C ILE A 352 -3.00 4.92 16.00
N THR A 353 -4.29 4.62 16.12
CA THR A 353 -5.28 4.81 15.06
C THR A 353 -5.71 6.27 14.98
N CYS A 354 -6.41 6.65 13.91
CA CYS A 354 -6.79 8.04 13.64
C CYS A 354 -7.87 8.57 14.59
N ASP A 355 -8.65 7.69 15.19
CA ASP A 355 -9.57 7.99 16.30
C ASP A 355 -8.89 7.94 17.68
N GLY A 356 -7.56 7.73 17.72
CA GLY A 356 -6.73 7.82 18.90
C GLY A 356 -6.77 6.62 19.84
N ASN A 357 -7.05 5.44 19.30
CA ASN A 357 -6.89 4.18 20.01
C ASN A 357 -5.45 3.63 19.88
N LEU A 358 -4.87 3.21 20.99
CA LEU A 358 -3.61 2.48 21.04
C LEU A 358 -3.83 1.00 20.77
N LYS A 359 -3.13 0.49 19.76
CA LYS A 359 -3.13 -0.91 19.34
C LYS A 359 -1.71 -1.46 19.39
N VAL A 360 -1.48 -2.41 20.30
CA VAL A 360 -0.15 -3.01 20.54
C VAL A 360 0.19 -4.14 19.58
N CYS A 361 -0.82 -4.68 18.87
CA CYS A 361 -0.67 -5.73 17.87
C CYS A 361 -1.65 -5.51 16.72
N LEU A 362 -1.20 -5.68 15.48
CA LEU A 362 -2.04 -5.51 14.29
C LEU A 362 -3.29 -6.41 14.30
N PHE A 363 -3.19 -7.62 14.88
CA PHE A 363 -4.25 -8.63 14.97
C PHE A 363 -4.83 -8.79 16.38
N GLY A 364 -4.55 -7.84 17.28
CA GLY A 364 -5.11 -7.83 18.64
C GLY A 364 -6.41 -7.04 18.69
N ASN A 365 -7.41 -7.55 19.42
CA ASN A 365 -8.70 -6.86 19.60
C ASN A 365 -8.69 -5.88 20.77
N ALA A 366 -7.69 -5.99 21.66
CA ALA A 366 -7.55 -5.06 22.78
C ALA A 366 -7.00 -3.72 22.26
N GLU A 367 -7.82 -2.69 22.38
CA GLU A 367 -7.51 -1.29 22.05
C GLU A 367 -7.81 -0.43 23.28
N VAL A 368 -7.06 0.66 23.45
CA VAL A 368 -7.27 1.62 24.54
C VAL A 368 -7.35 3.03 23.97
N SER A 369 -8.41 3.77 24.29
CA SER A 369 -8.63 5.12 23.77
C SER A 369 -7.76 6.14 24.50
N LEU A 370 -6.65 6.54 23.89
CA LEU A 370 -5.81 7.63 24.42
C LEU A 370 -6.47 8.99 24.20
N ARG A 371 -7.22 9.15 23.10
CA ARG A 371 -7.97 10.36 22.78
C ARG A 371 -8.91 10.75 23.91
N ASP A 372 -9.75 9.80 24.35
CA ASP A 372 -10.78 10.11 25.33
C ASP A 372 -10.17 10.47 26.68
N ILE A 373 -9.06 9.84 27.06
CA ILE A 373 -8.31 10.18 28.27
C ILE A 373 -7.78 11.61 28.20
N ILE A 374 -7.12 11.98 27.08
CA ILE A 374 -6.53 13.30 26.88
C ILE A 374 -7.61 14.39 26.89
N ARG A 375 -8.79 14.11 26.32
CA ARG A 375 -9.90 15.06 26.21
C ARG A 375 -10.72 15.24 27.47
N LYS A 376 -10.60 14.36 28.48
CA LYS A 376 -11.30 14.54 29.77
C LYS A 376 -11.08 15.94 30.35
N GLU A 377 -9.88 16.49 30.19
CA GLU A 377 -9.50 17.81 30.70
C GLU A 377 -10.04 18.97 29.87
N ASN A 378 -10.46 18.70 28.64
CA ASN A 378 -11.15 19.66 27.80
C ASN A 378 -12.65 19.33 27.70
N ASN A 379 -13.24 18.83 28.79
CA ASN A 379 -14.66 18.46 28.87
C ASN A 379 -15.13 17.46 27.79
N GLY A 380 -14.23 16.63 27.28
CA GLY A 380 -14.50 15.67 26.21
C GLY A 380 -14.36 16.25 24.79
N GLU A 381 -14.08 17.53 24.64
CA GLU A 381 -13.98 18.21 23.36
C GLU A 381 -12.58 18.11 22.72
N PRO A 382 -12.47 18.16 21.38
CA PRO A 382 -11.19 18.18 20.69
C PRO A 382 -10.28 19.32 21.16
N ILE A 383 -9.00 19.01 21.36
CA ILE A 383 -8.01 20.00 21.81
C ILE A 383 -7.42 20.70 20.58
N ASP A 384 -7.63 22.02 20.48
CA ASP A 384 -6.99 22.89 19.50
C ASP A 384 -5.68 23.49 20.03
N GLU A 385 -5.03 24.35 19.24
CA GLU A 385 -3.75 24.98 19.60
C GLU A 385 -3.86 25.88 20.85
N ASN A 386 -5.01 26.50 21.08
CA ASN A 386 -5.23 27.38 22.23
C ASN A 386 -5.45 26.55 23.49
N ALA A 387 -6.36 25.56 23.42
CA ALA A 387 -6.60 24.62 24.51
C ALA A 387 -5.32 23.86 24.90
N MET A 388 -4.47 23.50 23.93
CA MET A 388 -3.17 22.85 24.20
C MET A 388 -2.23 23.73 25.04
N LYS A 389 -2.20 25.05 24.77
CA LYS A 389 -1.40 26.02 25.51
C LYS A 389 -1.99 26.32 26.87
N ASP A 390 -3.30 26.51 26.95
CA ASP A 390 -4.01 26.81 28.20
C ASP A 390 -3.87 25.66 29.20
N LEU A 391 -3.93 24.42 28.71
CA LEU A 391 -3.71 23.21 29.51
C LEU A 391 -2.21 22.90 29.75
N ARG A 392 -1.28 23.66 29.16
CA ARG A 392 0.19 23.51 29.29
C ARG A 392 0.72 22.09 29.07
N LEU A 393 0.08 21.32 28.20
CA LEU A 393 0.37 19.88 28.07
C LEU A 393 1.75 19.57 27.46
N LEU A 394 2.27 20.44 26.59
CA LEU A 394 3.61 20.26 26.06
C LEU A 394 4.68 20.67 27.09
N GLU A 395 4.38 21.67 27.92
CA GLU A 395 5.27 22.11 28.99
C GLU A 395 5.36 21.04 30.08
N SER A 396 4.24 20.39 30.44
CA SER A 396 4.24 19.29 31.42
C SER A 396 5.10 18.11 30.98
N VAL A 397 5.01 17.70 29.70
CA VAL A 397 5.86 16.63 29.14
C VAL A 397 7.33 17.05 29.10
N THR A 398 7.62 18.30 28.75
CA THR A 398 9.01 18.82 28.72
C THR A 398 9.60 18.90 30.12
N SER A 399 8.79 19.28 31.12
CA SER A 399 9.17 19.32 32.53
C SER A 399 9.43 17.91 33.04
N ALA A 400 8.55 16.95 32.75
CA ALA A 400 8.76 15.53 33.04
C ALA A 400 10.03 14.96 32.37
N TYR A 401 10.43 15.50 31.20
CA TYR A 401 11.65 15.10 30.52
C TYR A 401 12.93 15.61 31.20
N GLN A 402 12.88 16.79 31.84
CA GLN A 402 14.00 17.44 32.53
C GLN A 402 14.16 16.96 33.99
N VAL A 403 13.08 16.55 34.64
CA VAL A 403 13.00 16.27 36.09
C VAL A 403 13.38 14.83 36.49
N ASN A 404 13.83 13.98 35.56
CA ASN A 404 14.32 12.62 35.89
C ASN A 404 15.70 12.57 36.59
N GLY A 405 16.12 13.65 37.26
CA GLY A 405 17.10 13.61 38.34
C GLY A 405 16.36 13.36 39.64
N GLU A 406 16.67 12.25 40.31
CA GLU A 406 16.10 11.74 41.57
C GLU A 406 15.14 12.69 42.32
N GLY A 407 13.83 12.39 42.31
CA GLY A 407 12.96 12.73 43.44
C GLY A 407 11.59 13.37 43.16
N ASP A 408 11.29 13.86 41.95
CA ASP A 408 10.02 14.58 41.73
C ASP A 408 8.97 13.80 40.93
N GLN A 409 7.72 13.88 41.39
CA GLN A 409 6.57 13.14 40.87
C GLN A 409 6.16 13.67 39.50
N LEU A 410 6.03 12.78 38.50
CA LEU A 410 5.34 13.08 37.25
C LEU A 410 3.96 13.66 37.56
N PRO A 411 3.48 14.67 36.81
CA PRO A 411 2.13 15.15 37.01
C PRO A 411 1.15 14.00 36.83
N GLN A 412 0.12 13.97 37.69
CA GLN A 412 -0.75 12.79 37.89
C GLN A 412 -1.40 12.31 36.58
N ARG A 413 -1.69 13.24 35.67
CA ARG A 413 -2.25 12.99 34.34
C ARG A 413 -1.32 12.15 33.46
N GLU A 414 -0.07 12.58 33.29
CA GLU A 414 0.92 11.86 32.49
C GLU A 414 1.15 10.48 33.08
N GLN A 415 1.18 10.38 34.41
CA GLN A 415 1.31 9.10 35.10
C GLN A 415 0.13 8.16 34.77
N GLU A 416 -1.12 8.61 34.88
CA GLU A 416 -2.30 7.80 34.52
C GLU A 416 -2.23 7.33 33.04
N LEU A 417 -1.87 8.24 32.13
CA LEU A 417 -1.76 7.92 30.71
C LEU A 417 -0.64 6.91 30.45
N LEU A 418 0.53 7.06 31.09
CA LEU A 418 1.66 6.14 31.00
C LEU A 418 1.35 4.78 31.61
N ASP A 419 0.65 4.72 32.74
CA ASP A 419 0.21 3.48 33.38
C ASP A 419 -0.72 2.69 32.45
N ILE A 420 -1.67 3.38 31.83
CA ILE A 420 -2.59 2.79 30.85
C ILE A 420 -1.85 2.26 29.63
N ILE A 421 -0.90 3.04 29.09
CA ILE A 421 -0.03 2.60 27.99
C ILE A 421 0.77 1.36 28.42
N GLY A 422 1.38 1.40 29.60
CA GLY A 422 2.17 0.30 30.17
C GLY A 422 1.36 -0.97 30.33
N MET A 423 0.14 -0.88 30.86
CA MET A 423 -0.78 -2.03 30.94
C MET A 423 -1.12 -2.60 29.56
N ALA A 424 -1.34 -1.75 28.56
CA ALA A 424 -1.62 -2.19 27.20
C ALA A 424 -0.39 -2.90 26.58
N VAL A 425 0.80 -2.33 26.74
CA VAL A 425 2.07 -2.89 26.24
C VAL A 425 2.38 -4.24 26.92
N LYS A 426 2.22 -4.35 28.24
CA LYS A 426 2.42 -5.59 29.01
C LYS A 426 1.47 -6.73 28.58
N ARG A 427 0.30 -6.41 28.00
CA ARG A 427 -0.65 -7.39 27.42
C ARG A 427 -0.27 -7.89 26.02
N LYS A 428 0.80 -7.37 25.40
CA LYS A 428 1.23 -7.79 24.07
C LYS A 428 1.70 -9.24 24.07
N LYS A 429 1.06 -10.08 23.25
CA LYS A 429 1.39 -11.52 23.14
C LYS A 429 2.78 -11.75 22.50
N ALA A 430 3.39 -12.90 22.78
CA ALA A 430 4.66 -13.32 22.17
C ALA A 430 4.55 -13.45 20.65
N LYS A 431 3.46 -14.07 20.16
CA LYS A 431 3.16 -14.27 18.74
C LYS A 431 1.66 -14.12 18.45
N HIS A 432 1.31 -13.74 17.22
CA HIS A 432 -0.08 -13.76 16.78
C HIS A 432 -0.56 -15.20 16.51
N ALA A 433 -1.87 -15.39 16.35
CA ALA A 433 -2.44 -16.69 16.04
C ALA A 433 -1.93 -17.22 14.68
N GLY A 434 -1.91 -18.54 14.50
CA GLY A 434 -1.54 -19.14 13.21
C GLY A 434 -2.56 -18.85 12.11
N MET A 435 -2.17 -19.07 10.85
CA MET A 435 -2.95 -18.75 9.64
C MET A 435 -4.42 -19.17 9.71
N GLY A 436 -4.72 -20.43 10.06
CA GLY A 436 -6.10 -20.94 10.11
C GLY A 436 -7.00 -20.31 11.20
N LYS A 437 -6.43 -19.62 12.20
CA LYS A 437 -7.20 -18.85 13.19
C LYS A 437 -7.32 -17.39 12.82
N LEU A 438 -6.32 -16.81 12.15
CA LEU A 438 -6.31 -15.40 11.74
C LEU A 438 -7.43 -15.06 10.76
N GLU A 439 -7.76 -15.97 9.84
CA GLU A 439 -8.84 -15.77 8.86
C GLU A 439 -10.20 -15.49 9.51
N ASN A 440 -10.47 -16.13 10.66
CA ASN A 440 -11.75 -16.05 11.35
C ASN A 440 -11.77 -15.05 12.50
N MET A 441 -10.66 -14.35 12.75
CA MET A 441 -10.58 -13.33 13.79
C MET A 441 -11.11 -12.00 13.25
N LYS A 442 -12.23 -11.52 13.80
CA LYS A 442 -12.66 -10.13 13.60
C LYS A 442 -11.54 -9.21 14.08
N ASN A 443 -10.96 -8.44 13.17
CA ASN A 443 -9.89 -7.52 13.46
C ASN A 443 -10.22 -6.17 12.85
N ARG A 444 -10.52 -5.20 13.72
CA ARG A 444 -10.84 -3.85 13.28
C ARG A 444 -9.73 -3.33 12.35
N PRO A 445 -10.06 -3.02 11.08
CA PRO A 445 -9.12 -2.44 10.16
C PRO A 445 -8.64 -1.09 10.69
N MET A 446 -7.50 -0.62 10.18
CA MET A 446 -6.92 0.65 10.63
C MET A 446 -7.81 1.89 10.46
N ILE A 447 -8.79 1.75 9.59
CA ILE A 447 -9.79 2.74 9.27
C ILE A 447 -11.11 2.10 9.67
N LEU A 448 -12.05 2.85 10.24
CA LEU A 448 -13.39 2.31 10.48
C LEU A 448 -14.02 1.90 9.14
N ILE A 449 -14.22 0.59 8.95
CA ILE A 449 -14.93 0.03 7.80
C ILE A 449 -16.34 -0.42 8.22
N ASP A 450 -16.73 -0.25 9.48
CA ASP A 450 -17.94 -0.89 10.01
C ASP A 450 -19.12 0.08 10.18
N ASN A 451 -20.26 -0.31 9.60
CA ASN A 451 -21.56 0.32 9.78
C ASN A 451 -22.23 -0.25 11.03
N GLY A 452 -22.17 0.50 12.14
CA GLY A 452 -23.14 0.39 13.23
C GLY A 452 -22.92 -0.73 14.24
N LEU A 453 -22.43 -0.37 15.43
CA LEU A 453 -22.85 -0.95 16.70
C LEU A 453 -22.82 0.17 17.74
N MET A 454 -24.00 0.68 18.09
CA MET A 454 -24.17 1.51 19.28
C MET A 454 -23.72 0.71 20.52
N GLY A 455 -22.84 1.30 21.31
CA GLY A 455 -22.31 0.67 22.51
C GLY A 455 -23.41 0.31 23.50
N LYS A 456 -23.44 -0.96 23.92
CA LYS A 456 -24.13 -1.36 25.15
C LYS A 456 -23.16 -1.17 26.31
N SER A 457 -23.36 -0.10 27.07
CA SER A 457 -22.76 0.07 28.39
C SER A 457 -23.52 -0.79 29.42
N ILE A 458 -22.78 -1.35 30.38
CA ILE A 458 -23.24 -2.31 31.39
C ILE A 458 -23.48 -1.57 32.73
N HIS A 459 -24.78 -1.48 33.13
CA HIS A 459 -25.39 -1.43 34.50
C HIS A 459 -24.98 -0.36 35.56
N PRO A 460 -25.73 -0.16 36.69
CA PRO A 460 -27.14 -0.48 37.05
C PRO A 460 -27.90 0.66 37.82
N ARG A 461 -29.26 0.62 37.86
CA ARG A 461 -30.13 0.50 39.07
C ARG A 461 -31.60 0.90 38.80
N PRO A 462 -32.56 0.36 39.60
CA PRO A 462 -33.99 0.36 39.27
C PRO A 462 -34.78 1.38 40.10
N PHE A 463 -35.75 2.07 39.50
CA PHE A 463 -36.89 2.68 40.20
C PHE A 463 -38.06 2.86 39.21
N SER A 464 -39.24 3.05 39.77
CA SER A 464 -40.48 2.33 39.45
C SER A 464 -41.65 3.23 38.99
N ILE A 465 -42.43 2.75 37.99
CA ILE A 465 -43.91 2.86 37.82
C ILE A 465 -44.48 4.28 37.48
N PRO A 466 -45.64 4.49 36.77
CA PRO A 466 -46.64 3.54 36.24
C PRO A 466 -47.02 3.65 34.74
N ARG A 467 -47.63 2.55 34.32
CA ARG A 467 -48.60 2.35 33.23
C ARG A 467 -49.74 3.38 33.20
N THR A 468 -50.08 3.87 32.00
CA THR A 468 -51.47 4.11 31.58
C THR A 468 -51.68 3.65 30.12
N ARG A 469 -52.69 2.78 29.97
CA ARG A 469 -53.47 2.46 28.75
C ARG A 469 -54.17 3.76 28.29
N THR A 470 -54.54 4.06 27.05
CA THR A 470 -55.20 3.36 25.93
C THR A 470 -55.35 4.48 24.86
N THR A 471 -55.25 4.29 23.55
CA THR A 471 -56.30 3.76 22.66
C THR A 471 -55.76 3.60 21.23
N SER A 472 -56.37 2.68 20.50
CA SER A 472 -56.27 2.42 19.06
C SER A 472 -56.65 3.61 18.17
N ILE A 473 -56.06 3.71 16.96
CA ILE A 473 -56.77 3.90 15.68
C ILE A 473 -55.81 3.53 14.52
N ALA A 474 -56.38 2.87 13.52
CA ALA A 474 -55.75 2.45 12.29
C ALA A 474 -55.93 3.49 11.16
N TRP A 475 -54.89 3.56 10.31
CA TRP A 475 -54.89 3.86 8.88
C TRP A 475 -55.15 5.30 8.37
N ASN A 476 -54.27 5.69 7.45
CA ASN A 476 -54.50 6.54 6.27
C ASN A 476 -55.00 7.98 6.49
N LYS A 477 -54.14 8.95 6.13
CA LYS A 477 -54.36 9.91 5.02
C LYS A 477 -53.24 10.96 5.01
N ILE A 478 -52.43 10.92 3.94
CA ILE A 478 -51.59 12.04 3.51
C ILE A 478 -52.50 12.99 2.70
N PRO A 479 -52.48 14.32 2.92
CA PRO A 479 -53.29 15.26 2.16
C PRO A 479 -52.81 15.37 0.71
N VAL A 480 -53.68 14.99 -0.21
CA VAL A 480 -53.58 15.15 -1.67
C VAL A 480 -54.06 16.55 -2.07
N HIS A 481 -53.12 17.48 -2.19
CA HIS A 481 -53.24 18.63 -3.09
C HIS A 481 -51.82 18.94 -3.56
N LEU A 482 -51.63 19.16 -4.87
CA LEU A 482 -50.36 19.18 -5.63
C LEU A 482 -49.99 17.88 -6.39
N LEU A 483 -50.98 17.09 -6.79
CA LEU A 483 -50.83 16.21 -7.97
C LEU A 483 -51.25 16.98 -9.22
N SER A 484 -50.32 17.16 -10.16
CA SER A 484 -50.62 17.17 -11.59
C SER A 484 -49.65 16.24 -12.33
N SER A 485 -50.19 15.56 -13.32
CA SER A 485 -49.79 14.28 -13.89
C SER A 485 -48.55 14.32 -14.79
N GLY A 486 -47.78 13.22 -14.85
CA GLY A 486 -46.87 12.98 -15.99
C GLY A 486 -45.65 12.08 -15.71
N THR A 487 -45.75 10.85 -16.16
CA THR A 487 -44.75 9.76 -16.30
C THR A 487 -43.31 10.15 -16.72
N GLY A 488 -42.29 9.44 -16.20
CA GLY A 488 -41.01 9.22 -16.92
C GLY A 488 -39.77 9.01 -16.04
N PHE A 489 -39.16 7.83 -16.15
CA PHE A 489 -37.84 7.49 -15.60
C PHE A 489 -36.75 8.49 -16.05
N ALA A 490 -36.05 9.11 -15.10
CA ALA A 490 -34.94 10.01 -15.39
C ALA A 490 -33.64 9.22 -15.65
N THR A 491 -33.38 8.91 -16.91
CA THR A 491 -32.02 8.80 -17.47
C THR A 491 -31.39 10.20 -17.47
N GLN A 492 -30.19 10.34 -16.91
CA GLN A 492 -29.42 11.59 -17.02
C GLN A 492 -29.02 11.84 -18.47
N VAL A 493 -29.68 12.83 -19.09
CA VAL A 493 -29.37 13.39 -20.40
C VAL A 493 -28.19 14.36 -20.25
N ARG A 494 -27.14 14.18 -21.07
CA ARG A 494 -26.12 15.21 -21.29
C ARG A 494 -26.66 16.25 -22.26
N HIS A 495 -26.68 17.53 -21.86
CA HIS A 495 -27.01 18.64 -22.73
C HIS A 495 -25.86 18.90 -23.73
N TYR A 496 -26.20 19.07 -25.01
CA TYR A 496 -25.36 19.71 -26.02
C TYR A 496 -26.07 20.99 -26.48
N SER A 497 -25.37 22.13 -26.50
CA SER A 497 -25.88 23.37 -27.10
C SER A 497 -25.76 23.31 -28.63
N SER A 498 -26.73 23.89 -29.32
CA SER A 498 -26.68 24.12 -30.77
C SER A 498 -26.74 25.62 -31.01
N GLU A 499 -25.63 26.24 -31.44
CA GLU A 499 -25.68 27.57 -32.04
C GLU A 499 -25.88 27.46 -33.55
N ARG A 500 -26.86 28.24 -34.03
CA ARG A 500 -27.38 28.25 -35.39
C ARG A 500 -26.74 29.42 -36.13
N ASN A 501 -26.16 29.12 -37.29
CA ASN A 501 -25.44 30.07 -38.15
C ASN A 501 -26.41 30.92 -38.98
N SER A 502 -26.17 32.24 -39.07
CA SER A 502 -26.81 33.15 -40.03
C SER A 502 -25.75 34.12 -40.58
N ASN A 503 -25.61 34.15 -41.90
CA ASN A 503 -24.66 34.95 -42.70
C ASN A 503 -25.46 35.95 -43.57
N PRO A 504 -24.84 36.87 -44.36
CA PRO A 504 -23.68 37.77 -44.12
C PRO A 504 -23.96 39.22 -44.62
N SER A 505 -23.06 40.21 -44.39
CA SER A 505 -22.69 41.32 -45.32
C SER A 505 -21.71 42.36 -44.73
N ALA A 506 -20.51 42.45 -45.35
CA ALA A 506 -19.83 43.66 -45.86
C ALA A 506 -18.90 44.57 -44.98
N VAL A 507 -17.70 44.81 -45.58
CA VAL A 507 -16.85 46.03 -45.69
C VAL A 507 -15.60 46.26 -44.77
N ASP A 508 -14.44 46.29 -45.47
CA ASP A 508 -13.14 47.02 -45.33
C ASP A 508 -11.99 46.71 -44.32
N SER A 509 -10.78 46.78 -44.91
CA SER A 509 -9.38 46.43 -44.51
C SER A 509 -8.61 47.59 -43.82
N PRO A 510 -7.24 47.58 -43.65
CA PRO A 510 -6.22 46.53 -43.41
C PRO A 510 -5.24 46.86 -42.23
N CYS A 511 -4.35 45.94 -41.83
CA CYS A 511 -2.94 46.19 -41.39
C CYS A 511 -2.18 44.88 -41.05
N THR A 512 -0.85 44.92 -41.14
CA THR A 512 0.02 43.90 -41.76
C THR A 512 1.04 43.21 -40.81
N HIS A 513 1.31 41.90 -41.06
CA HIS A 513 2.53 41.07 -40.79
C HIS A 513 2.99 40.70 -39.34
N PRO A 514 3.81 39.63 -39.14
CA PRO A 514 3.80 38.28 -39.75
C PRO A 514 4.04 37.10 -38.75
N ASP A 515 3.66 35.89 -39.19
CA ASP A 515 4.24 34.56 -38.91
C ASP A 515 4.37 34.01 -37.47
N GLN A 516 3.37 33.22 -37.07
CA GLN A 516 3.58 31.94 -36.36
C GLN A 516 2.69 30.86 -37.01
N PRO A 517 3.16 29.61 -37.16
CA PRO A 517 2.34 28.53 -37.72
C PRO A 517 1.26 28.17 -36.71
N ASN A 518 0.06 28.71 -36.92
CA ASN A 518 -1.16 28.22 -36.31
C ASN A 518 -1.45 26.85 -36.95
N GLU A 519 -1.20 25.76 -36.21
CA GLU A 519 -1.84 24.50 -36.56
C GLU A 519 -3.35 24.70 -36.40
N ASP A 520 -4.02 24.93 -37.52
CA ASP A 520 -5.46 24.91 -37.63
C ASP A 520 -5.94 23.54 -37.13
N PHE A 521 -6.49 23.49 -35.91
CA PHE A 521 -7.39 22.42 -35.49
C PHE A 521 -8.65 22.54 -36.35
N SER A 522 -8.54 22.14 -37.62
CA SER A 522 -9.67 21.91 -38.51
C SER A 522 -10.65 21.03 -37.73
N LYS A 523 -11.87 21.53 -37.50
CA LYS A 523 -12.94 20.84 -36.79
C LYS A 523 -12.90 19.36 -37.14
N ILE A 524 -12.65 18.50 -36.15
CA ILE A 524 -12.73 17.05 -36.31
C ILE A 524 -14.17 16.73 -36.72
N SER A 525 -14.41 16.64 -38.03
CA SER A 525 -15.64 16.11 -38.60
C SER A 525 -15.47 14.60 -38.68
N LEU A 526 -16.50 13.84 -38.31
CA LEU A 526 -16.50 12.39 -38.50
C LEU A 526 -16.28 12.12 -39.99
N PRO A 527 -15.16 11.49 -40.41
CA PRO A 527 -14.87 11.26 -41.82
C PRO A 527 -16.03 10.48 -42.45
N THR A 528 -16.61 11.01 -43.51
CA THR A 528 -17.75 10.37 -44.20
C THR A 528 -17.29 9.26 -45.15
N ALA A 529 -16.02 9.25 -45.53
CA ALA A 529 -15.43 8.27 -46.43
C ALA A 529 -14.53 7.30 -45.64
N SER A 530 -15.06 6.09 -45.42
CA SER A 530 -14.26 4.96 -44.94
C SER A 530 -13.36 4.44 -46.07
N ASP A 531 -12.21 3.88 -45.73
CA ASP A 531 -11.38 3.13 -46.67
C ASP A 531 -12.20 1.98 -47.30
N PRO A 532 -12.08 1.72 -48.62
CA PRO A 532 -12.89 0.73 -49.33
C PRO A 532 -12.67 -0.71 -48.85
N ASP A 533 -11.48 -1.03 -48.33
CA ASP A 533 -11.14 -2.37 -47.86
C ASP A 533 -11.24 -2.50 -46.33
N LEU A 534 -11.02 -1.40 -45.59
CA LEU A 534 -11.03 -1.38 -44.12
C LEU A 534 -11.94 -0.28 -43.55
N PRO A 535 -13.23 -0.57 -43.26
CA PRO A 535 -14.24 0.44 -42.92
C PRO A 535 -14.01 1.22 -41.60
N HIS A 536 -13.02 0.80 -40.81
CA HIS A 536 -12.60 1.44 -39.55
C HIS A 536 -11.38 2.36 -39.72
N LEU A 537 -10.79 2.42 -40.92
CA LEU A 537 -9.72 3.34 -41.26
C LEU A 537 -10.27 4.43 -42.16
N ASN A 538 -9.84 5.66 -41.93
CA ASN A 538 -10.05 6.73 -42.90
C ASN A 538 -8.95 6.68 -43.97
N SER A 539 -9.06 7.52 -45.00
CA SER A 539 -8.06 7.67 -46.07
C SER A 539 -6.67 8.08 -45.59
N SER A 540 -6.53 8.52 -44.34
CA SER A 540 -5.25 8.84 -43.67
C SER A 540 -4.77 7.74 -42.72
N GLN A 541 -5.37 6.54 -42.77
CA GLN A 541 -5.08 5.38 -41.89
C GLN A 541 -5.32 5.62 -40.39
N HIS A 542 -6.09 6.65 -40.03
CA HIS A 542 -6.53 6.84 -38.64
C HIS A 542 -7.78 6.02 -38.35
N VAL A 543 -7.79 5.45 -37.14
CA VAL A 543 -8.89 4.63 -36.64
C VAL A 543 -10.10 5.50 -36.32
N HIS A 544 -11.28 5.13 -36.83
CA HIS A 544 -12.54 5.78 -36.52
C HIS A 544 -13.69 4.76 -36.46
N MET A 545 -14.75 5.13 -35.74
CA MET A 545 -16.01 4.38 -35.75
C MET A 545 -16.81 4.74 -37.01
N THR A 546 -17.26 3.73 -37.75
CA THR A 546 -18.05 3.93 -38.97
C THR A 546 -19.40 4.60 -38.66
N LYS A 547 -19.73 5.68 -39.36
CA LYS A 547 -21.03 6.36 -39.21
C LYS A 547 -22.16 5.51 -39.84
N ILE A 548 -23.24 5.28 -39.09
CA ILE A 548 -24.40 4.49 -39.57
C ILE A 548 -25.70 5.30 -39.65
N ALA A 549 -25.64 6.61 -39.42
CA ALA A 549 -26.82 7.49 -39.32
C ALA A 549 -27.65 7.60 -40.62
N GLU A 550 -27.05 7.32 -41.78
CA GLU A 550 -27.72 7.38 -43.08
C GLU A 550 -28.23 6.00 -43.54
N LYS A 551 -27.89 4.92 -42.83
CA LYS A 551 -28.37 3.57 -43.13
C LYS A 551 -29.81 3.41 -42.64
N ALA A 552 -30.64 2.74 -43.44
CA ALA A 552 -32.00 2.37 -43.07
C ALA A 552 -32.02 1.35 -41.91
N VAL A 553 -33.05 1.42 -41.07
CA VAL A 553 -33.29 0.44 -40.00
C VAL A 553 -33.90 -0.81 -40.64
N THR A 554 -33.25 -1.96 -40.49
CA THR A 554 -33.73 -3.25 -41.01
C THR A 554 -33.70 -4.32 -39.93
N LYS A 555 -34.52 -5.37 -40.08
CA LYS A 555 -34.42 -6.58 -39.25
C LYS A 555 -33.16 -7.33 -39.66
N ARG A 556 -32.30 -7.66 -38.70
CA ARG A 556 -31.02 -8.31 -38.95
C ARG A 556 -30.83 -9.47 -37.98
N GLN A 557 -30.12 -10.49 -38.44
CA GLN A 557 -29.82 -11.68 -37.66
C GLN A 557 -28.44 -12.19 -38.06
N ALA A 558 -27.63 -12.57 -37.08
CA ALA A 558 -26.33 -13.19 -37.28
C ALA A 558 -26.24 -14.46 -36.44
N THR A 559 -25.56 -15.47 -36.97
CA THR A 559 -25.29 -16.73 -36.28
C THR A 559 -23.79 -16.98 -36.31
N ALA A 560 -23.20 -17.25 -35.15
CA ALA A 560 -21.81 -17.61 -35.01
C ALA A 560 -21.69 -19.00 -34.38
N THR A 561 -20.64 -19.72 -34.74
CA THR A 561 -20.27 -21.00 -34.12
C THR A 561 -18.86 -20.92 -33.56
N CYS A 562 -18.64 -21.56 -32.42
CA CYS A 562 -17.33 -21.74 -31.80
C CYS A 562 -17.18 -23.20 -31.35
N LEU A 563 -16.00 -23.75 -31.60
CA LEU A 563 -15.63 -25.09 -31.14
C LEU A 563 -14.53 -24.97 -30.08
N VAL A 564 -14.86 -25.32 -28.84
CA VAL A 564 -13.92 -25.35 -27.73
C VAL A 564 -13.39 -26.77 -27.57
N GLN A 565 -12.15 -27.01 -28.01
CA GLN A 565 -11.50 -28.31 -27.88
C GLN A 565 -10.91 -28.49 -26.47
N PHE A 566 -11.06 -29.68 -25.90
CA PHE A 566 -10.47 -29.97 -24.58
C PHE A 566 -9.02 -30.42 -24.72
N SER A 567 -8.16 -29.93 -23.82
CA SER A 567 -6.73 -30.28 -23.81
C SER A 567 -6.44 -31.65 -23.17
N ASN A 568 -7.43 -32.29 -22.55
CA ASN A 568 -7.37 -33.60 -21.92
C ASN A 568 -8.79 -34.20 -21.81
N PRO A 569 -8.96 -35.52 -21.56
CA PRO A 569 -10.27 -36.19 -21.65
C PRO A 569 -11.19 -35.96 -20.44
N GLN A 570 -10.65 -35.49 -19.31
CA GLN A 570 -11.37 -35.40 -18.04
C GLN A 570 -12.60 -34.46 -18.09
N PRO A 571 -12.55 -33.25 -18.72
CA PRO A 571 -13.73 -32.41 -18.90
C PRO A 571 -14.88 -33.10 -19.63
N TRP A 572 -14.58 -33.86 -20.69
CA TRP A 572 -15.60 -34.53 -21.48
C TRP A 572 -16.31 -35.63 -20.67
N GLU A 573 -15.54 -36.43 -19.92
CA GLU A 573 -16.09 -37.48 -19.05
C GLU A 573 -17.02 -36.91 -17.98
N ILE A 574 -16.59 -35.85 -17.29
CA ILE A 574 -17.38 -35.18 -16.24
C ILE A 574 -18.68 -34.59 -16.81
N LEU A 575 -18.61 -33.93 -17.97
CA LEU A 575 -19.78 -33.31 -18.60
C LEU A 575 -20.76 -34.34 -19.17
N ARG A 576 -20.26 -35.48 -19.65
CA ARG A 576 -21.09 -36.59 -20.16
C ARG A 576 -21.88 -37.28 -19.05
N GLU A 577 -21.28 -37.49 -17.88
CA GLU A 577 -21.91 -38.23 -16.77
C GLU A 577 -23.12 -37.51 -16.15
N GLY A 578 -23.42 -36.28 -16.56
CA GLY A 578 -24.62 -35.54 -16.15
C GLY A 578 -24.67 -35.17 -14.67
N ARG A 579 -23.69 -35.60 -13.87
CA ARG A 579 -23.45 -35.08 -12.53
C ARG A 579 -22.82 -33.71 -12.74
N GLY A 580 -23.67 -32.68 -12.75
CA GLY A 580 -23.23 -31.30 -12.64
C GLY A 580 -22.09 -31.21 -11.62
N THR A 581 -21.11 -30.37 -11.92
CA THR A 581 -19.98 -30.16 -11.00
C THR A 581 -20.52 -29.83 -9.61
N LYS A 582 -19.71 -29.94 -8.54
CA LYS A 582 -20.10 -29.45 -7.20
C LYS A 582 -20.60 -27.98 -7.19
N LYS A 583 -20.49 -27.26 -8.32
CA LYS A 583 -20.87 -25.88 -8.58
C LYS A 583 -22.10 -25.69 -9.51
N GLY A 584 -22.79 -26.75 -9.96
CA GLY A 584 -24.03 -26.65 -10.75
C GLY A 584 -23.91 -27.09 -12.23
N ASP A 585 -24.96 -26.82 -13.01
CA ASP A 585 -25.07 -27.15 -14.44
C ASP A 585 -24.23 -26.19 -15.30
N VAL A 586 -23.18 -26.75 -15.92
CA VAL A 586 -22.22 -26.01 -16.74
C VAL A 586 -22.86 -25.47 -18.02
N PHE A 587 -23.82 -26.21 -18.61
CA PHE A 587 -24.45 -25.80 -19.88
C PHE A 587 -25.33 -24.57 -19.69
N SER A 588 -26.15 -24.55 -18.63
CA SER A 588 -26.97 -23.37 -18.31
C SER A 588 -26.12 -22.14 -17.99
N VAL A 589 -25.02 -22.30 -17.25
CA VAL A 589 -24.10 -21.20 -16.95
C VAL A 589 -23.44 -20.65 -18.22
N ALA A 590 -22.98 -21.53 -19.11
CA ALA A 590 -22.39 -21.13 -20.39
C ALA A 590 -23.39 -20.37 -21.28
N ARG A 591 -24.65 -20.84 -21.36
CA ARG A 591 -25.71 -20.13 -22.09
C ARG A 591 -25.97 -18.72 -21.55
N ILE A 592 -26.05 -18.58 -20.22
CA ILE A 592 -26.23 -17.28 -19.56
C ILE A 592 -25.05 -16.36 -19.84
N ALA A 593 -23.82 -16.88 -19.77
CA ALA A 593 -22.60 -16.13 -20.03
C ALA A 593 -22.58 -15.58 -21.47
N GLY A 594 -22.87 -16.42 -22.47
CA GLY A 594 -22.95 -15.98 -23.87
C GLY A 594 -24.03 -14.92 -24.12
N ILE A 595 -25.21 -15.07 -23.51
CA ILE A 595 -26.28 -14.05 -23.60
C ILE A 595 -25.84 -12.73 -22.97
N MET A 596 -25.14 -12.77 -21.83
CA MET A 596 -24.62 -11.56 -21.17
C MET A 596 -23.50 -10.91 -21.99
N ALA A 597 -22.65 -11.71 -22.62
CA ALA A 597 -21.56 -11.25 -23.47
C ALA A 597 -22.09 -10.51 -24.71
N ALA A 598 -23.11 -11.06 -25.39
CA ALA A 598 -23.79 -10.41 -26.52
C ALA A 598 -24.27 -8.98 -26.15
N LYS A 599 -24.86 -8.82 -24.96
CA LYS A 599 -25.40 -7.55 -24.47
C LYS A 599 -24.31 -6.52 -24.11
N LYS A 600 -23.07 -6.97 -23.91
CA LYS A 600 -21.92 -6.15 -23.53
C LYS A 600 -20.90 -6.00 -24.65
N THR A 601 -21.22 -6.43 -25.87
CA THR A 601 -20.33 -6.33 -27.04
C THR A 601 -19.64 -4.97 -27.21
N PRO A 602 -20.34 -3.82 -27.14
CA PRO A 602 -19.67 -2.51 -27.28
C PRO A 602 -18.75 -2.13 -26.10
N ASP A 603 -18.88 -2.78 -24.94
CA ASP A 603 -17.95 -2.62 -23.81
C ASP A 603 -16.71 -3.51 -23.94
N LEU A 604 -16.81 -4.60 -24.73
CA LEU A 604 -15.78 -5.62 -24.89
C LEU A 604 -14.96 -5.46 -26.18
N VAL A 605 -15.61 -5.03 -27.27
CA VAL A 605 -15.01 -4.89 -28.60
C VAL A 605 -14.98 -3.41 -28.99
N PRO A 606 -13.78 -2.81 -29.15
CA PRO A 606 -13.66 -1.42 -29.56
C PRO A 606 -14.36 -1.14 -30.90
N LEU A 607 -14.87 0.08 -31.07
CA LEU A 607 -15.50 0.59 -32.30
C LEU A 607 -16.86 -0.05 -32.67
N CYS A 608 -17.37 -1.00 -31.88
CA CYS A 608 -18.76 -1.47 -31.99
C CYS A 608 -19.76 -0.40 -31.57
N HIS A 609 -20.89 -0.29 -32.29
CA HIS A 609 -21.93 0.69 -31.98
C HIS A 609 -22.60 0.40 -30.64
N PRO A 610 -22.59 1.34 -29.68
CA PRO A 610 -23.32 1.15 -28.44
C PRO A 610 -24.83 1.16 -28.70
N GLY A 611 -25.58 0.38 -27.93
CA GLY A 611 -27.03 0.43 -27.95
C GLY A 611 -27.68 -0.12 -29.21
N ILE A 612 -27.06 -1.07 -29.90
CA ILE A 612 -27.76 -1.89 -30.91
C ILE A 612 -28.95 -2.54 -30.20
N GLY A 613 -30.17 -2.26 -30.66
CA GLY A 613 -31.41 -2.75 -30.06
C GLY A 613 -31.60 -4.25 -30.30
N ILE A 614 -30.86 -5.08 -29.57
CA ILE A 614 -30.94 -6.54 -29.62
C ILE A 614 -32.37 -6.96 -29.26
N THR A 615 -33.02 -7.66 -30.18
CA THR A 615 -34.39 -8.17 -30.03
C THR A 615 -34.42 -9.59 -29.48
N GLY A 616 -33.35 -10.35 -29.66
CA GLY A 616 -33.24 -11.71 -29.16
C GLY A 616 -31.82 -12.26 -29.25
N VAL A 617 -31.45 -13.08 -28.28
CA VAL A 617 -30.20 -13.84 -28.24
C VAL A 617 -30.53 -15.27 -27.84
N GLU A 618 -30.08 -16.22 -28.62
CA GLU A 618 -30.18 -17.65 -28.33
C GLU A 618 -28.79 -18.26 -28.39
N VAL A 619 -28.40 -18.99 -27.34
CA VAL A 619 -27.12 -19.69 -27.26
C VAL A 619 -27.40 -21.16 -26.98
N ASP A 620 -26.94 -22.03 -27.86
CA ASP A 620 -26.98 -23.47 -27.66
C ASP A 620 -25.57 -24.03 -27.50
N VAL A 621 -25.42 -24.96 -26.56
CA VAL A 621 -24.14 -25.52 -26.16
C VAL A 621 -24.30 -27.02 -26.16
N ARG A 622 -23.50 -27.71 -26.99
CA ARG A 622 -23.56 -29.17 -27.15
C ARG A 622 -22.19 -29.78 -26.93
N LEU A 623 -22.16 -30.91 -26.23
CA LEU A 623 -20.96 -31.71 -26.06
C LEU A 623 -20.75 -32.57 -27.32
N VAL A 624 -19.54 -32.55 -27.86
CA VAL A 624 -19.12 -33.33 -29.03
C VAL A 624 -18.20 -34.46 -28.58
N SER A 625 -18.46 -35.69 -29.04
CA SER A 625 -17.66 -36.85 -28.68
C SER A 625 -16.27 -36.82 -29.35
N PRO A 626 -15.25 -37.37 -28.67
CA PRO A 626 -13.93 -37.65 -29.27
C PRO A 626 -13.99 -38.36 -30.63
N ASP A 627 -14.92 -39.31 -30.77
CA ASP A 627 -15.09 -40.13 -31.97
C ASP A 627 -15.59 -39.33 -33.17
N ALA A 628 -16.37 -38.26 -32.93
CA ALA A 628 -16.89 -37.39 -33.97
C ALA A 628 -15.83 -36.42 -34.53
N LEU A 629 -14.84 -36.04 -33.72
CA LEU A 629 -13.78 -35.09 -34.06
C LEU A 629 -12.60 -35.75 -34.83
N SER A 630 -12.34 -37.02 -34.55
CA SER A 630 -11.23 -37.80 -35.13
C SER A 630 -11.36 -38.04 -36.65
N ARG A 631 -12.49 -37.68 -37.27
CA ARG A 631 -12.73 -37.79 -38.71
C ARG A 631 -12.45 -36.52 -39.51
N ALA A 632 -12.26 -35.37 -38.86
CA ALA A 632 -12.20 -34.07 -39.53
C ALA A 632 -10.81 -33.42 -39.54
N ASP A 633 -9.97 -33.66 -38.53
CA ASP A 633 -8.62 -33.08 -38.48
C ASP A 633 -7.75 -33.90 -37.53
N GLY A 634 -6.56 -34.33 -37.98
CA GLY A 634 -5.72 -35.37 -37.34
C GLY A 634 -5.08 -35.02 -35.98
N SER A 635 -5.74 -34.23 -35.14
CA SER A 635 -5.29 -33.88 -33.78
C SER A 635 -6.08 -34.63 -32.70
N MET A 636 -5.42 -34.95 -31.59
CA MET A 636 -5.90 -35.90 -30.57
C MET A 636 -7.30 -35.55 -30.03
N GLY A 637 -8.21 -36.51 -30.18
CA GLY A 637 -9.62 -36.43 -29.80
C GLY A 637 -9.84 -36.58 -28.29
N HIS A 638 -9.93 -35.47 -27.58
CA HIS A 638 -10.35 -35.43 -26.17
C HIS A 638 -11.79 -34.90 -25.98
N GLY A 639 -12.55 -34.80 -27.07
CA GLY A 639 -13.88 -34.21 -27.10
C GLY A 639 -13.83 -32.69 -27.22
N ALA A 640 -14.98 -32.09 -27.50
CA ALA A 640 -15.10 -30.63 -27.62
C ALA A 640 -16.48 -30.17 -27.17
N MET A 641 -16.63 -28.85 -27.03
CA MET A 641 -17.91 -28.18 -26.83
C MET A 641 -18.20 -27.33 -28.07
N HIS A 642 -19.35 -27.57 -28.70
CA HIS A 642 -19.83 -26.80 -29.84
C HIS A 642 -20.85 -25.77 -29.34
N VAL A 643 -20.53 -24.50 -29.51
CA VAL A 643 -21.34 -23.36 -29.09
C VAL A 643 -21.89 -22.68 -30.33
N LEU A 644 -23.21 -22.57 -30.42
CA LEU A 644 -23.91 -21.88 -31.50
C LEU A 644 -24.68 -20.71 -30.89
N ALA A 645 -24.40 -19.48 -31.35
CA ALA A 645 -25.12 -18.30 -30.88
C ALA A 645 -25.78 -17.57 -32.04
N THR A 646 -27.07 -17.29 -31.88
CA THR A 646 -27.90 -16.54 -32.82
C THR A 646 -28.36 -15.25 -32.17
N VAL A 647 -28.04 -14.11 -32.78
CA VAL A 647 -28.45 -12.79 -32.29
C VAL A 647 -29.30 -12.10 -33.36
N SER A 648 -30.37 -11.44 -32.93
CA SER A 648 -31.24 -10.64 -33.80
C SER A 648 -31.39 -9.22 -33.27
N CYS A 649 -31.57 -8.26 -34.18
CA CYS A 649 -31.90 -6.88 -33.84
C CYS A 649 -32.80 -6.22 -34.88
N LEU A 650 -33.34 -5.06 -34.50
CA LEU A 650 -33.88 -4.08 -35.44
C LEU A 650 -32.95 -2.86 -35.40
N GLY A 651 -32.11 -2.69 -36.42
CA GLY A 651 -31.00 -1.73 -36.36
C GLY A 651 -30.46 -1.30 -37.71
N ARG A 652 -29.62 -0.25 -37.68
CA ARG A 652 -28.94 0.32 -38.86
C ARG A 652 -27.63 -0.40 -39.22
N THR A 653 -27.16 -1.27 -38.33
CA THR A 653 -25.96 -2.10 -38.48
C THR A 653 -26.27 -3.53 -38.03
N GLY A 654 -25.46 -4.49 -38.48
CA GLY A 654 -25.61 -5.91 -38.15
C GLY A 654 -25.27 -6.24 -36.70
N VAL A 655 -25.40 -7.52 -36.37
CA VAL A 655 -25.15 -8.11 -35.03
C VAL A 655 -24.12 -9.24 -35.08
N GLU A 656 -23.23 -9.20 -36.07
CA GLU A 656 -22.20 -10.21 -36.28
C GLU A 656 -21.23 -10.24 -35.10
N MET A 657 -20.84 -9.06 -34.59
CA MET A 657 -19.95 -8.94 -33.44
C MET A 657 -20.62 -9.44 -32.17
N GLU A 658 -21.92 -9.17 -31.99
CA GLU A 658 -22.70 -9.66 -30.86
C GLU A 658 -22.83 -11.18 -30.88
N ALA A 659 -23.04 -11.77 -32.06
CA ALA A 659 -23.09 -13.22 -32.21
C ALA A 659 -21.74 -13.88 -31.92
N MET A 660 -20.63 -13.33 -32.41
CA MET A 660 -19.29 -13.84 -32.10
C MET A 660 -18.92 -13.64 -30.62
N THR A 661 -19.28 -12.50 -30.04
CA THR A 661 -19.04 -12.24 -28.62
C THR A 661 -19.85 -13.20 -27.75
N ALA A 662 -21.06 -13.57 -28.19
CA ALA A 662 -21.91 -14.55 -27.51
C ALA A 662 -21.37 -15.99 -27.54
N THR A 663 -20.61 -16.38 -28.57
CA THR A 663 -19.98 -17.71 -28.60
C THR A 663 -18.69 -17.77 -27.79
N MET A 664 -18.05 -16.62 -27.52
CA MET A 664 -16.78 -16.51 -26.79
C MET A 664 -16.95 -16.30 -25.28
N GLY A 665 -18.06 -15.69 -24.84
CA GLY A 665 -18.36 -15.45 -23.43
C GLY A 665 -19.05 -16.64 -22.77
#